data_AF-A0A8J5FH56-F1
#
_entry.id   AF-A0A8J5FH56-F1
#
_cell.length_a   1.000
_cell.length_b   1.000
_cell.length_c   1.000
_cell.angle_alpha   90.00
_cell.angle_beta   90.00
_cell.angle_gamma   90.00
#
_symmetry.space_group_name_H-M   'P 1'
#
loop_
_entity.id
_entity.type
_entity.pdbx_description
1 polymer ?
#
loop_
_entity_poly.entity_id
_entity_poly.type
_entity_poly.pdbx_seq_one_letter_code
_entity_poly.pdbx_strand_id
1 'polypeptide(L)'
;MGVGVSSVMGPEGEAGGLPTGLGDLPENCVAAVLAYLEPLEICRAARLSRTFRGASSSDSVWETKLPRNYRHLLALATDEENPYKKSRLCKKEIYARLCRPVPLDGGTKEFWLERTSGGICMSISSRALLITGIDDRRYWSYLTTEESGFHSVAYLHQTWWFEVDGEVDFCFPAGSYSLFFRLHLGRATKRLGRRICITEHIHGWDIKPVRFQLSTSDGQLAQSKCYLDKIGSWILYHAGDFVVENSDVPTNLKFSMKQIDCTHTKGGLCVDSVFIYPKGFRFPVLDRPRGLPADKILTFFPFPYIFLGSCSWKARLRSWFPRMGGRWDFLEWLSPDVSTSVLTRIDDPADLARVSAVSWSWRMFVVANGFGKRLCLRNYPDVPSFSCIFEVSTVNKTAQVGCSAAAEWESLEREHRVYLYLSHCLGSSKCERNCISQAICASSTDNYPDESIANTLEPSEIVDRRPSYWSSSGQRDPSMSESLTYKLVANLCIVDEIKIKPFRAYFQYGHPIYSAKAVRIRMGCSRSGSGISCSPDQQSALIEQYHWRYTSPEFPMAHENVLQSFKLPKPVICLGGVLQIELLGRVQKQAMDDLYYICVCHVQVLGRPLSPVLDLNVHESADNLAVTYFPDARSCTLPVRVTEDDARDSSSWQSLATRFIDIKLLQELLQSID
;
A
#
# COMPACT_ATOMS: atom_id res chain seq x y z
N MET A 1 -25.03 -50.60 -31.97
CA MET A 1 -25.21 -49.95 -33.28
C MET A 1 -26.41 -49.03 -33.12
N GLY A 2 -26.34 -47.72 -32.86
CA GLY A 2 -25.33 -46.70 -33.17
C GLY A 2 -25.86 -45.81 -34.29
N VAL A 3 -26.68 -44.80 -33.98
CA VAL A 3 -27.20 -43.81 -34.95
C VAL A 3 -27.26 -42.42 -34.30
N GLY A 4 -26.86 -41.38 -35.07
CA GLY A 4 -27.00 -39.96 -34.74
C GLY A 4 -25.72 -39.16 -35.04
N VAL A 5 -25.30 -39.04 -36.31
CA VAL A 5 -25.59 -37.94 -37.26
C VAL A 5 -24.86 -36.62 -36.96
N SER A 6 -24.17 -36.15 -38.01
CA SER A 6 -23.16 -35.10 -38.11
C SER A 6 -23.72 -33.68 -38.22
N SER A 7 -22.94 -32.66 -37.82
CA SER A 7 -22.81 -31.44 -38.63
C SER A 7 -21.44 -30.78 -38.44
N VAL A 8 -20.89 -30.33 -39.56
CA VAL A 8 -19.60 -29.66 -39.77
C VAL A 8 -19.81 -28.15 -39.74
N MET A 9 -18.98 -27.40 -39.01
CA MET A 9 -18.45 -26.09 -39.43
C MET A 9 -17.12 -25.80 -38.72
N GLY A 10 -16.18 -25.22 -39.48
CA GLY A 10 -14.78 -24.99 -39.13
C GLY A 10 -14.52 -23.78 -38.20
N PRO A 11 -13.24 -23.39 -38.03
CA PRO A 11 -12.73 -22.81 -36.80
C PRO A 11 -12.75 -21.29 -36.80
N GLU A 12 -13.28 -20.69 -35.73
CA GLU A 12 -12.96 -19.32 -35.35
C GLU A 12 -11.87 -19.35 -34.27
N GLY A 13 -10.71 -18.80 -34.62
CA GLY A 13 -9.59 -18.57 -33.72
C GLY A 13 -9.62 -17.15 -33.14
N GLU A 14 -8.82 -16.99 -32.07
CA GLU A 14 -8.40 -15.75 -31.40
C GLU A 14 -9.41 -15.13 -30.42
N ALA A 15 -9.10 -14.86 -29.16
CA ALA A 15 -7.89 -15.05 -28.35
C ALA A 15 -8.34 -15.24 -26.89
N GLY A 16 -8.35 -16.49 -26.42
CA GLY A 16 -8.55 -16.78 -24.99
C GLY A 16 -7.27 -16.44 -24.23
N GLY A 17 -7.16 -15.20 -23.75
CA GLY A 17 -6.17 -14.85 -22.75
C GLY A 17 -6.35 -15.77 -21.55
N LEU A 18 -5.36 -16.61 -21.24
CA LEU A 18 -5.35 -17.33 -19.97
C LEU A 18 -5.53 -16.29 -18.86
N PRO A 19 -6.44 -16.51 -17.89
CA PRO A 19 -6.59 -15.59 -16.77
C PRO A 19 -5.27 -15.52 -16.01
N THR A 20 -4.62 -14.37 -16.09
CA THR A 20 -3.36 -14.07 -15.39
C THR A 20 -3.59 -14.29 -13.91
N GLY A 21 -2.81 -15.21 -13.34
CA GLY A 21 -2.90 -15.58 -11.94
C GLY A 21 -1.81 -14.91 -11.13
N LEU A 22 -1.90 -15.03 -9.81
CA LEU A 22 -0.89 -14.56 -8.86
C LEU A 22 0.54 -15.10 -9.13
N GLY A 23 0.66 -16.18 -9.91
CA GLY A 23 1.93 -16.74 -10.38
C GLY A 23 2.61 -15.95 -11.50
N ASP A 24 1.94 -14.99 -12.13
CA ASP A 24 2.48 -14.20 -13.24
C ASP A 24 3.10 -12.87 -12.76
N LEU A 25 3.04 -12.59 -11.45
CA LEU A 25 3.71 -11.43 -10.84
C LEU A 25 5.25 -11.62 -10.83
N PRO A 26 6.04 -10.55 -10.99
CA PRO A 26 7.48 -10.60 -10.78
C PRO A 26 7.84 -11.02 -9.34
N GLU A 27 8.86 -11.86 -9.17
CA GLU A 27 9.25 -12.39 -7.85
C GLU A 27 9.63 -11.30 -6.84
N ASN A 28 10.21 -10.19 -7.32
CA ASN A 28 10.55 -9.03 -6.48
C ASN A 28 9.31 -8.35 -5.90
N CYS A 29 8.22 -8.25 -6.66
CA CYS A 29 6.95 -7.69 -6.17
C CYS A 29 6.33 -8.60 -5.11
N VAL A 30 6.34 -9.92 -5.37
CA VAL A 30 5.85 -10.90 -4.39
C VAL A 30 6.72 -10.89 -3.13
N ALA A 31 8.05 -10.80 -3.26
CA ALA A 31 8.96 -10.73 -2.13
C ALA A 31 8.71 -9.49 -1.26
N ALA A 32 8.40 -8.34 -1.85
CA ALA A 32 8.04 -7.13 -1.09
C ALA A 32 6.79 -7.36 -0.24
N VAL A 33 5.76 -8.04 -0.76
CA VAL A 33 4.55 -8.40 0.00
C VAL A 33 4.88 -9.43 1.09
N LEU A 34 5.63 -10.48 0.77
CA LEU A 34 6.01 -11.52 1.73
C LEU A 34 6.82 -10.96 2.90
N ALA A 35 7.57 -9.87 2.70
CA ALA A 35 8.34 -9.22 3.77
C ALA A 35 7.47 -8.70 4.93
N TYR A 36 6.17 -8.47 4.72
CA TYR A 36 5.22 -8.04 5.75
C TYR A 36 4.56 -9.19 6.51
N LEU A 37 4.69 -10.42 6.03
CA LEU A 37 4.03 -11.58 6.61
C LEU A 37 4.85 -12.23 7.73
N GLU A 38 4.21 -12.96 8.63
CA GLU A 38 4.93 -13.79 9.59
C GLU A 38 5.69 -14.92 8.87
N PRO A 39 6.84 -15.40 9.40
CA PRO A 39 7.62 -16.46 8.77
C PRO A 39 6.82 -17.74 8.47
N LEU A 40 5.83 -18.08 9.32
CA LEU A 40 4.95 -19.22 9.07
C LEU A 40 4.04 -18.99 7.85
N GLU A 41 3.53 -17.78 7.69
CA GLU A 41 2.71 -17.37 6.55
C GLU A 41 3.53 -17.34 5.26
N ILE A 42 4.77 -16.83 5.31
CA ILE A 42 5.73 -16.89 4.20
C ILE A 42 5.90 -18.35 3.74
N CYS A 43 6.09 -19.28 4.67
CA CYS A 43 6.24 -20.71 4.36
C CYS A 43 4.97 -21.32 3.75
N ARG A 44 3.77 -20.88 4.18
CA ARG A 44 2.50 -21.31 3.58
C ARG A 44 2.34 -20.74 2.17
N ALA A 45 2.65 -19.46 1.99
CA ALA A 45 2.57 -18.75 0.72
C ALA A 45 3.51 -19.36 -0.33
N ALA A 46 4.71 -19.79 0.09
CA ALA A 46 5.68 -20.49 -0.76
C ALA A 46 5.13 -21.79 -1.40
N ARG A 47 4.03 -22.35 -0.89
CA ARG A 47 3.38 -23.56 -1.42
C ARG A 47 2.32 -23.27 -2.48
N LEU A 48 1.97 -22.01 -2.70
CA LEU A 48 0.87 -21.60 -3.58
C LEU A 48 1.27 -21.60 -5.07
N SER A 49 2.49 -21.18 -5.40
CA SER A 49 2.99 -21.14 -6.78
C SER A 49 4.52 -21.16 -6.85
N ARG A 50 5.08 -21.38 -8.06
CA ARG A 50 6.54 -21.32 -8.29
C ARG A 50 7.12 -19.94 -7.97
N THR A 51 6.42 -18.90 -8.38
CA THR A 51 6.79 -17.50 -8.15
C THR A 51 6.81 -17.16 -6.66
N PHE A 52 5.82 -17.61 -5.90
CA PHE A 52 5.80 -17.45 -4.44
C PHE A 52 6.92 -18.25 -3.77
N ARG A 53 7.23 -19.43 -4.30
CA ARG A 53 8.35 -20.24 -3.84
C ARG A 53 9.70 -19.54 -4.06
N GLY A 54 9.92 -18.96 -5.24
CA GLY A 54 11.10 -18.16 -5.58
C GLY A 54 11.21 -16.93 -4.68
N ALA A 55 10.16 -16.10 -4.65
CA ALA A 55 10.08 -14.89 -3.83
C ALA A 55 10.31 -15.15 -2.33
N SER A 56 9.72 -16.22 -1.79
CA SER A 56 9.90 -16.62 -0.37
C SER A 56 11.32 -17.05 -0.01
N SER A 57 12.20 -17.19 -0.99
CA SER A 57 13.60 -17.56 -0.80
C SER A 57 14.55 -16.37 -0.92
N SER A 58 14.02 -15.17 -1.21
CA SER A 58 14.80 -13.93 -1.27
C SER A 58 15.32 -13.51 0.11
N ASP A 59 16.59 -13.12 0.16
CA ASP A 59 17.23 -12.60 1.37
C ASP A 59 16.59 -11.30 1.87
N SER A 60 16.01 -10.49 0.99
CA SER A 60 15.29 -9.27 1.39
C SER A 60 14.09 -9.57 2.29
N VAL A 61 13.42 -10.71 2.11
CA VAL A 61 12.29 -11.15 2.93
C VAL A 61 12.75 -11.56 4.32
N TRP A 62 13.84 -12.33 4.41
CA TRP A 62 14.31 -12.90 5.66
C TRP A 62 15.17 -11.95 6.48
N GLU A 63 15.75 -10.92 5.86
CA GLU A 63 16.41 -9.82 6.60
C GLU A 63 15.44 -9.13 7.56
N THR A 64 14.17 -8.92 7.17
CA THR A 64 13.18 -8.27 8.04
C THR A 64 12.71 -9.15 9.19
N LYS A 65 13.03 -10.46 9.16
CA LYS A 65 12.63 -11.45 10.17
C LYS A 65 13.77 -11.84 11.11
N LEU A 66 15.00 -11.47 10.78
CA LEU A 66 16.17 -11.72 11.61
C LEU A 66 16.37 -10.58 12.62
N PRO A 67 16.73 -10.89 13.88
CA PRO A 67 17.14 -9.85 14.83
C PRO A 67 18.36 -9.09 14.33
N ARG A 68 18.50 -7.79 14.66
CA ARG A 68 19.64 -6.96 14.19
C ARG A 68 21.01 -7.58 14.52
N ASN A 69 21.13 -8.22 15.69
CA ASN A 69 22.35 -8.88 16.14
C ASN A 69 22.45 -10.36 15.70
N TYR A 70 21.71 -10.81 14.67
CA TYR A 70 21.72 -12.21 14.21
C TYR A 70 23.11 -12.73 13.87
N ARG A 71 24.04 -11.86 13.45
CA ARG A 71 25.44 -12.25 13.15
C ARG A 71 26.18 -12.74 14.38
N HIS A 72 25.94 -12.11 15.53
CA HIS A 72 26.49 -12.54 16.82
C HIS A 72 25.84 -13.85 17.27
N LEU A 73 24.51 -13.95 17.17
CA LEU A 73 23.76 -15.18 17.49
C LEU A 73 24.19 -16.36 16.62
N LEU A 74 24.46 -16.12 15.34
CA LEU A 74 24.95 -17.14 14.42
C LEU A 74 26.37 -17.60 14.78
N ALA A 75 27.22 -16.70 15.27
CA ALA A 75 28.55 -17.06 15.76
C ALA A 75 28.48 -18.01 16.95
N LEU A 76 27.52 -17.81 17.87
CA LEU A 76 27.25 -18.75 18.98
C LEU A 76 26.65 -20.09 18.51
N ALA A 77 25.93 -20.10 17.39
CA ALA A 77 25.25 -21.29 16.87
C ALA A 77 26.12 -22.20 16.00
N THR A 78 27.36 -21.81 15.69
CA THR A 78 28.24 -22.53 14.77
C THR A 78 29.57 -22.87 15.43
N ASP A 79 29.76 -24.15 15.78
CA ASP A 79 31.04 -24.72 16.22
C ASP A 79 32.01 -24.99 15.04
N GLU A 80 31.65 -24.62 13.80
CA GLU A 80 32.40 -25.01 12.61
C GLU A 80 33.56 -24.05 12.31
N GLU A 81 34.80 -24.52 12.52
CA GLU A 81 36.08 -23.87 12.19
C GLU A 81 36.26 -23.55 10.68
N ASN A 82 35.26 -23.80 9.82
CA ASN A 82 35.40 -23.63 8.38
C ASN A 82 34.70 -22.35 7.86
N PRO A 83 35.43 -21.22 7.75
CA PRO A 83 34.87 -19.93 7.31
C PRO A 83 34.25 -19.98 5.90
N TYR A 84 34.62 -20.95 5.05
CA TYR A 84 34.10 -21.11 3.69
C TYR A 84 32.64 -21.61 3.63
N LYS A 85 32.12 -22.28 4.67
CA LYS A 85 30.70 -22.67 4.76
C LYS A 85 29.83 -21.56 5.36
N LYS A 86 30.41 -20.74 6.23
CA LYS A 86 29.74 -19.61 6.90
C LYS A 86 29.32 -18.51 5.91
N SER A 87 30.04 -18.37 4.79
CA SER A 87 29.77 -17.34 3.76
C SER A 87 28.73 -17.72 2.71
N ARG A 88 28.15 -18.93 2.74
CA ARG A 88 27.20 -19.42 1.72
C ARG A 88 25.75 -19.55 2.19
N LEU A 89 25.47 -19.37 3.48
CA LEU A 89 24.10 -19.51 3.99
C LEU A 89 23.26 -18.29 3.60
N CYS A 90 22.12 -18.52 2.95
CA CYS A 90 21.14 -17.45 2.74
C CYS A 90 20.42 -17.10 4.06
N LYS A 91 19.83 -15.91 4.16
CA LYS A 91 19.20 -15.43 5.41
C LYS A 91 18.05 -16.30 5.88
N LYS A 92 17.35 -16.94 4.94
CA LYS A 92 16.36 -17.99 5.23
C LYS A 92 16.95 -19.18 5.98
N GLU A 93 18.13 -19.63 5.57
CA GLU A 93 18.83 -20.75 6.21
C GLU A 93 19.36 -20.36 7.59
N ILE A 94 19.85 -19.12 7.74
CA ILE A 94 20.26 -18.55 9.02
C ILE A 94 19.07 -18.54 9.99
N TYR A 95 17.91 -18.03 9.55
CA TYR A 95 16.70 -18.03 10.37
C TYR A 95 16.30 -19.47 10.78
N ALA A 96 16.28 -20.39 9.83
CA ALA A 96 15.96 -21.81 10.09
C ALA A 96 16.95 -22.47 11.06
N ARG A 97 18.24 -22.10 11.02
CA ARG A 97 19.27 -22.59 11.93
C ARG A 97 19.07 -22.07 13.35
N LEU A 98 18.78 -20.78 13.49
CA LEU A 98 18.55 -20.12 14.78
C LEU A 98 17.20 -20.50 15.40
N CYS A 99 16.24 -21.01 14.62
CA CYS A 99 15.00 -21.62 15.13
C CYS A 99 15.22 -22.96 15.85
N ARG A 100 16.41 -23.56 15.75
CA ARG A 100 16.77 -24.77 16.50
C ARG A 100 17.42 -24.36 17.82
N PRO A 101 17.18 -25.09 18.92
CA PRO A 101 17.89 -24.84 20.17
C PRO A 101 19.40 -24.85 19.97
N VAL A 102 20.04 -23.78 20.42
CA VAL A 102 21.50 -23.59 20.42
C VAL A 102 21.97 -23.71 21.86
N PRO A 103 22.75 -24.76 22.20
CA PRO A 103 23.25 -24.93 23.56
C PRO A 103 24.32 -23.88 23.89
N LEU A 104 24.33 -23.45 25.14
CA LEU A 104 25.33 -22.58 25.76
C LEU A 104 25.80 -23.24 27.07
N ASP A 105 26.96 -22.82 27.57
CA ASP A 105 27.51 -23.24 28.87
C ASP A 105 27.46 -24.75 29.10
N GLY A 106 28.02 -25.51 28.15
CA GLY A 106 28.05 -26.97 28.21
C GLY A 106 26.67 -27.64 28.12
N GLY A 107 25.67 -26.94 27.55
CA GLY A 107 24.30 -27.45 27.38
C GLY A 107 23.39 -27.21 28.59
N THR A 108 23.82 -26.40 29.56
CA THR A 108 23.00 -26.04 30.73
C THR A 108 22.05 -24.86 30.45
N LYS A 109 22.31 -24.13 29.36
CA LYS A 109 21.46 -23.07 28.82
C LYS A 109 21.24 -23.33 27.34
N GLU A 110 20.12 -22.89 26.78
CA GLU A 110 19.87 -22.93 25.35
C GLU A 110 19.06 -21.72 24.89
N PHE A 111 19.31 -21.23 23.68
CA PHE A 111 18.52 -20.16 23.06
C PHE A 111 18.03 -20.57 21.68
N TRP A 112 16.94 -19.96 21.21
CA TRP A 112 16.40 -20.16 19.87
C TRP A 112 15.51 -18.99 19.45
N LEU A 113 15.25 -18.86 18.15
CA LEU A 113 14.23 -17.96 17.62
C LEU A 113 12.85 -18.63 17.67
N GLU A 114 11.88 -17.89 18.17
CA GLU A 114 10.46 -18.23 18.06
C GLU A 114 10.06 -18.18 16.57
N ARG A 115 9.38 -19.23 16.09
CA ARG A 115 9.19 -19.46 14.65
C ARG A 115 8.26 -18.45 13.97
N THR A 116 7.42 -17.77 14.73
CA THR A 116 6.29 -16.95 14.30
C THR A 116 6.62 -15.46 14.38
N SER A 117 7.18 -15.01 15.49
CA SER A 117 7.56 -13.62 15.75
C SER A 117 9.01 -13.33 15.38
N GLY A 118 9.88 -14.35 15.31
CA GLY A 118 11.32 -14.17 15.18
C GLY A 118 11.97 -13.60 16.45
N GLY A 119 11.26 -13.55 17.57
CA GLY A 119 11.81 -13.12 18.86
C GLY A 119 12.73 -14.17 19.47
N ILE A 120 13.75 -13.74 20.22
CA ILE A 120 14.66 -14.65 20.91
C ILE A 120 14.01 -15.22 22.17
N CYS A 121 14.14 -16.53 22.32
CA CYS A 121 13.76 -17.29 23.50
C CYS A 121 15.00 -17.92 24.12
N MET A 122 14.98 -18.11 25.44
CA MET A 122 16.03 -18.80 26.17
C MET A 122 15.45 -19.71 27.25
N SER A 123 16.14 -20.83 27.50
CA SER A 123 15.89 -21.71 28.63
C SER A 123 17.17 -21.97 29.41
N ILE A 124 17.06 -21.98 30.75
CA ILE A 124 18.16 -22.16 31.70
C ILE A 124 17.79 -23.33 32.61
N SER A 125 18.59 -24.39 32.60
CA SER A 125 18.37 -25.59 33.40
C SER A 125 18.50 -25.32 34.90
N SER A 126 17.79 -26.09 35.73
CA SER A 126 18.03 -26.18 37.18
C SER A 126 19.47 -26.51 37.57
N ARG A 127 20.29 -27.06 36.66
CA ARG A 127 21.74 -27.26 36.87
C ARG A 127 22.59 -26.00 36.68
N ALA A 128 22.07 -24.98 36.01
CA ALA A 128 22.70 -23.67 35.87
C ALA A 128 22.24 -22.67 36.95
N LEU A 129 21.32 -23.08 37.83
CA LEU A 129 20.80 -22.24 38.91
C LEU A 129 21.60 -22.46 40.19
N LEU A 130 21.77 -21.39 40.97
CA LEU A 130 22.32 -21.44 42.31
C LEU A 130 21.18 -21.76 43.28
N ILE A 131 21.09 -23.03 43.68
CA ILE A 131 20.06 -23.50 44.62
C ILE A 131 20.69 -23.70 46.00
N THR A 132 20.18 -23.00 47.00
CA THR A 132 20.69 -23.10 48.37
C THR A 132 20.51 -24.52 48.92
N GLY A 133 21.61 -25.13 49.34
CA GLY A 133 21.63 -26.48 49.93
C GLY A 133 21.51 -27.64 48.92
N ILE A 134 21.70 -27.37 47.62
CA ILE A 134 21.56 -28.38 46.55
C ILE A 134 22.52 -29.58 46.69
N ASP A 135 23.67 -29.39 47.31
CA ASP A 135 24.68 -30.43 47.51
C ASP A 135 24.28 -31.41 48.63
N ASP A 136 23.35 -31.03 49.51
CA ASP A 136 22.87 -31.90 50.59
C ASP A 136 21.65 -32.71 50.11
N ARG A 137 21.87 -34.01 49.97
CA ARG A 137 20.84 -34.98 49.53
C ARG A 137 19.64 -35.09 50.47
N ARG A 138 19.75 -34.58 51.71
CA ARG A 138 18.62 -34.51 52.65
C ARG A 138 17.60 -33.44 52.23
N TYR A 139 18.06 -32.38 51.56
CA TYR A 139 17.21 -31.26 51.14
C TYR A 139 16.83 -31.39 49.68
N TRP A 140 17.78 -31.70 48.80
CA TRP A 140 17.56 -31.73 47.36
C TRP A 140 18.08 -32.98 46.69
N SER A 141 17.44 -33.39 45.59
CA SER A 141 17.99 -34.38 44.68
C SER A 141 17.72 -34.00 43.23
N TYR A 142 18.66 -34.31 42.34
CA TYR A 142 18.40 -34.22 40.91
C TYR A 142 17.69 -35.48 40.42
N LEU A 143 16.54 -35.30 39.81
CA LEU A 143 15.75 -36.38 39.21
C LEU A 143 15.90 -36.35 37.69
N THR A 144 16.19 -37.51 37.11
CA THR A 144 16.15 -37.70 35.66
C THR A 144 14.69 -37.84 35.21
N THR A 145 14.26 -37.03 34.24
CA THR A 145 12.88 -37.07 33.74
C THR A 145 12.80 -36.69 32.27
N GLU A 146 11.95 -37.38 31.51
CA GLU A 146 11.62 -37.05 30.12
C GLU A 146 10.66 -35.86 30.00
N GLU A 147 10.12 -35.36 31.13
CA GLU A 147 9.24 -34.18 31.16
C GLU A 147 10.02 -32.84 31.16
N SER A 148 11.35 -32.90 31.17
CA SER A 148 12.30 -31.78 31.12
C SER A 148 13.04 -31.78 29.78
N GLY A 149 13.26 -30.59 29.20
CA GLY A 149 14.12 -30.45 28.02
C GLY A 149 15.58 -30.80 28.29
N PHE A 150 16.03 -30.65 29.55
CA PHE A 150 17.40 -30.93 29.99
C PHE A 150 17.55 -32.32 30.62
N HIS A 151 16.49 -33.14 30.61
CA HIS A 151 16.44 -34.47 31.24
C HIS A 151 16.77 -34.50 32.74
N SER A 152 16.80 -33.34 33.41
CA SER A 152 17.21 -33.18 34.81
C SER A 152 16.39 -32.09 35.48
N VAL A 153 15.80 -32.38 36.64
CA VAL A 153 15.07 -31.41 37.48
C VAL A 153 15.56 -31.48 38.92
N ALA A 154 15.59 -30.35 39.62
CA ALA A 154 15.90 -30.31 41.05
C ALA A 154 14.62 -30.55 41.86
N TYR A 155 14.63 -31.57 42.72
CA TYR A 155 13.52 -31.94 43.57
C TYR A 155 13.82 -31.63 45.03
N LEU A 156 12.95 -30.84 45.66
CA LEU A 156 13.03 -30.51 47.07
C LEU A 156 12.36 -31.60 47.91
N HIS A 157 13.13 -32.26 48.77
CA HIS A 157 12.61 -33.18 49.77
C HIS A 157 11.96 -32.41 50.91
N GLN A 158 12.72 -31.57 51.59
CA GLN A 158 12.25 -30.77 52.73
C GLN A 158 13.21 -29.62 53.00
N THR A 159 12.71 -28.42 53.35
CA THR A 159 13.52 -27.30 53.86
C THR A 159 12.68 -26.34 54.71
N TRP A 160 13.33 -25.49 55.50
CA TRP A 160 12.67 -24.42 56.26
C TRP A 160 12.58 -23.12 55.45
N TRP A 161 13.63 -22.76 54.72
CA TRP A 161 13.64 -21.66 53.76
C TRP A 161 14.24 -22.15 52.45
N PHE A 162 13.85 -21.53 51.33
CA PHE A 162 14.45 -21.86 50.04
C PHE A 162 14.75 -20.60 49.25
N GLU A 163 15.83 -20.67 48.49
CA GLU A 163 16.37 -19.59 47.68
C GLU A 163 17.02 -20.22 46.44
N VAL A 164 16.48 -19.86 45.29
CA VAL A 164 16.99 -20.24 43.97
C VAL A 164 17.33 -18.95 43.24
N ASP A 165 18.60 -18.76 42.94
CA ASP A 165 19.11 -17.62 42.19
C ASP A 165 19.62 -18.08 40.82
N GLY A 166 19.62 -17.18 39.86
CA GLY A 166 20.23 -17.39 38.56
C GLY A 166 20.72 -16.07 37.97
N GLU A 167 21.75 -16.20 37.14
CA GLU A 167 22.36 -15.09 36.45
C GLU A 167 22.64 -15.52 35.01
N VAL A 168 22.34 -14.63 34.07
CA VAL A 168 22.66 -14.82 32.66
C VAL A 168 23.21 -13.53 32.09
N ASP A 169 24.30 -13.67 31.35
CA ASP A 169 24.89 -12.58 30.57
C ASP A 169 24.76 -12.91 29.09
N PHE A 170 23.91 -12.17 28.38
CA PHE A 170 23.56 -12.49 27.00
C PHE A 170 23.17 -11.25 26.18
N CYS A 171 23.58 -11.22 24.91
CA CYS A 171 23.22 -10.17 23.95
C CYS A 171 21.80 -10.38 23.41
N PHE A 172 20.78 -10.06 24.22
CA PHE A 172 19.39 -10.09 23.77
C PHE A 172 19.14 -9.06 22.67
N PRO A 173 18.38 -9.39 21.61
CA PRO A 173 17.88 -8.37 20.69
C PRO A 173 17.01 -7.34 21.43
N ALA A 174 16.94 -6.13 20.88
CA ALA A 174 16.09 -5.08 21.43
C ALA A 174 14.63 -5.52 21.44
N GLY A 175 13.94 -5.32 22.56
CA GLY A 175 12.57 -5.76 22.76
C GLY A 175 12.19 -5.91 24.23
N SER A 176 10.90 -6.17 24.48
CA SER A 176 10.39 -6.50 25.81
C SER A 176 10.37 -8.01 26.01
N TYR A 177 10.80 -8.46 27.18
CA TYR A 177 10.87 -9.87 27.55
C TYR A 177 10.18 -10.12 28.90
N SER A 178 9.74 -11.36 29.08
CA SER A 178 9.11 -11.86 30.30
C SER A 178 9.86 -13.11 30.77
N LEU A 179 10.15 -13.16 32.07
CA LEU A 179 10.85 -14.28 32.71
C LEU A 179 9.87 -15.17 33.47
N PHE A 180 10.04 -16.49 33.34
CA PHE A 180 9.18 -17.49 33.96
C PHE A 180 9.98 -18.62 34.60
N PHE A 181 9.54 -19.09 35.77
CA PHE A 181 10.03 -20.32 36.38
C PHE A 181 9.10 -21.47 36.03
N ARG A 182 9.64 -22.56 35.48
CA ARG A 182 8.89 -23.80 35.24
C ARG A 182 8.97 -24.70 36.47
N LEU A 183 7.86 -24.77 37.20
CA LEU A 183 7.76 -25.47 38.48
C LEU A 183 6.66 -26.54 38.43
N HIS A 184 6.80 -27.56 39.28
CA HIS A 184 5.78 -28.59 39.46
C HIS A 184 5.73 -29.04 40.92
N LEU A 185 4.53 -29.01 41.51
CA LEU A 185 4.30 -29.56 42.85
C LEU A 185 3.96 -31.04 42.80
N GLY A 186 4.79 -31.83 43.45
CA GLY A 186 4.77 -33.29 43.47
C GLY A 186 5.86 -33.89 42.59
N ARG A 187 5.98 -35.21 42.64
CA ARG A 187 6.97 -35.97 41.86
C ARG A 187 6.28 -36.70 40.71
N ALA A 188 6.55 -36.28 39.49
CA ALA A 188 6.06 -36.96 38.28
C ALA A 188 6.80 -38.28 38.06
N THR A 189 6.06 -39.37 37.83
CA THR A 189 6.60 -40.70 37.53
C THR A 189 5.74 -41.37 36.44
N LYS A 190 6.33 -42.32 35.70
CA LYS A 190 5.58 -43.16 34.76
C LYS A 190 5.42 -44.56 35.33
N ARG A 191 4.18 -45.05 35.43
CA ARG A 191 3.87 -46.44 35.79
C ARG A 191 2.99 -47.05 34.70
N LEU A 192 3.44 -48.15 34.09
CA LEU A 192 2.74 -48.83 33.00
C LEU A 192 2.37 -47.86 31.84
N GLY A 193 3.27 -46.93 31.50
CA GLY A 193 3.06 -45.95 30.43
C GLY A 193 2.12 -44.78 30.78
N ARG A 194 1.48 -44.78 31.95
CA ARG A 194 0.63 -43.66 32.42
C ARG A 194 1.43 -42.72 33.32
N ARG A 195 1.24 -41.41 33.12
CA ARG A 195 1.81 -40.35 33.98
C ARG A 195 1.07 -40.33 35.31
N ILE A 196 1.81 -40.42 36.42
CA ILE A 196 1.29 -40.36 37.79
C ILE A 196 2.08 -39.29 38.55
N CYS A 197 1.39 -38.50 39.37
CA CYS A 197 2.03 -37.56 40.29
C CYS A 197 1.96 -38.11 41.72
N ILE A 198 3.11 -38.24 42.37
CA ILE A 198 3.21 -38.58 43.79
C ILE A 198 3.14 -37.27 44.59
N THR A 199 2.12 -37.15 45.43
CA THR A 199 1.80 -35.92 46.19
C THR A 199 2.12 -36.01 47.67
N GLU A 200 2.53 -37.19 48.17
CA GLU A 200 2.74 -37.48 49.61
C GLU A 200 3.74 -36.55 50.31
N HIS A 201 4.67 -35.96 49.57
CA HIS A 201 5.73 -35.10 50.12
C HIS A 201 5.43 -33.60 49.98
N ILE A 202 4.27 -33.21 49.43
CA ILE A 202 3.91 -31.79 49.22
C ILE A 202 3.40 -31.20 50.54
N HIS A 203 4.07 -30.15 51.03
CA HIS A 203 3.66 -29.43 52.23
C HIS A 203 4.26 -28.01 52.27
N GLY A 204 3.62 -27.09 53.00
CA GLY A 204 4.16 -25.77 53.38
C GLY A 204 4.13 -24.65 52.34
N TRP A 205 3.67 -24.93 51.12
CA TRP A 205 3.65 -23.98 49.99
C TRP A 205 2.46 -23.01 49.98
N ASP A 206 1.40 -23.37 50.70
CA ASP A 206 0.13 -22.63 50.87
C ASP A 206 0.18 -21.57 51.98
N ILE A 207 1.23 -21.58 52.81
CA ILE A 207 1.33 -20.73 54.01
C ILE A 207 1.73 -19.29 53.67
N LYS A 208 2.75 -19.11 52.82
CA LYS A 208 3.22 -17.80 52.35
C LYS A 208 3.50 -17.84 50.85
N PRO A 209 3.29 -16.73 50.12
CA PRO A 209 3.57 -16.68 48.71
C PRO A 209 5.08 -16.72 48.47
N VAL A 210 5.48 -17.40 47.40
CA VAL A 210 6.83 -17.36 46.86
C VAL A 210 7.04 -15.99 46.21
N ARG A 211 8.20 -15.38 46.47
CA ARG A 211 8.60 -14.11 45.88
C ARG A 211 9.55 -14.37 44.72
N PHE A 212 9.22 -13.81 43.56
CA PHE A 212 10.08 -13.79 42.40
C PHE A 212 10.61 -12.38 42.22
N GLN A 213 11.89 -12.26 41.89
CA GLN A 213 12.55 -10.97 41.63
C GLN A 213 13.45 -11.11 40.42
N LEU A 214 13.56 -10.04 39.64
CA LEU A 214 14.61 -9.88 38.66
C LEU A 214 15.19 -8.48 38.70
N SER A 215 16.45 -8.37 38.29
CA SER A 215 17.16 -7.12 38.11
C SER A 215 18.12 -7.20 36.93
N THR A 216 18.27 -6.11 36.20
CA THR A 216 19.21 -6.00 35.06
C THR A 216 20.35 -5.02 35.36
N SER A 217 21.46 -5.10 34.63
CA SER A 217 22.63 -4.22 34.80
C SER A 217 22.36 -2.74 34.57
N ASP A 218 21.32 -2.39 33.81
CA ASP A 218 20.87 -1.02 33.57
C ASP A 218 19.93 -0.48 34.67
N GLY A 219 19.68 -1.27 35.72
CA GLY A 219 18.96 -0.84 36.91
C GLY A 219 17.45 -1.12 36.91
N GLN A 220 16.91 -1.84 35.91
CA GLN A 220 15.50 -2.26 35.98
C GLN A 220 15.32 -3.30 37.09
N LEU A 221 14.17 -3.25 37.76
CA LEU A 221 13.81 -4.17 38.83
C LEU A 221 12.33 -4.53 38.73
N ALA A 222 12.03 -5.83 38.75
CA ALA A 222 10.66 -6.32 38.80
C ALA A 222 10.50 -7.38 39.89
N GLN A 223 9.33 -7.43 40.50
CA GLN A 223 9.01 -8.38 41.56
C GLN A 223 7.56 -8.86 41.43
N SER A 224 7.35 -10.17 41.57
CA SER A 224 6.03 -10.78 41.67
C SER A 224 5.94 -11.67 42.91
N LYS A 225 4.71 -11.98 43.34
CA LYS A 225 4.43 -12.90 44.44
C LYS A 225 3.25 -13.78 44.07
N CYS A 226 3.36 -15.08 44.28
CA CYS A 226 2.24 -16.01 44.10
C CYS A 226 2.34 -17.23 45.00
N TYR A 227 1.21 -17.88 45.24
CA TYR A 227 1.16 -19.18 45.91
C TYR A 227 1.45 -20.30 44.91
N LEU A 228 2.12 -21.35 45.37
CA LEU A 228 2.24 -22.59 44.61
C LEU A 228 1.14 -23.54 45.12
N ASP A 229 0.01 -23.57 44.45
CA ASP A 229 -1.21 -24.27 44.89
C ASP A 229 -1.61 -25.43 43.95
N LYS A 230 -1.27 -25.32 42.67
CA LYS A 230 -1.63 -26.30 41.64
C LYS A 230 -0.69 -27.50 41.66
N ILE A 231 -1.25 -28.63 42.11
CA ILE A 231 -0.55 -29.90 42.25
C ILE A 231 -0.56 -30.70 40.94
N GLY A 232 0.54 -31.40 40.65
CA GLY A 232 0.59 -32.43 39.60
C GLY A 232 0.64 -31.92 38.16
N SER A 233 0.81 -30.62 37.94
CA SER A 233 0.97 -30.01 36.61
C SER A 233 2.21 -29.12 36.57
N TRP A 234 2.83 -29.03 35.39
CA TRP A 234 3.95 -28.13 35.15
C TRP A 234 3.41 -26.74 34.82
N ILE A 235 3.86 -25.73 35.56
CA ILE A 235 3.35 -24.36 35.44
C ILE A 235 4.51 -23.41 35.23
N LEU A 236 4.30 -22.43 34.36
CA LEU A 236 5.19 -21.30 34.15
C LEU A 236 4.74 -20.14 35.04
N TYR A 237 5.47 -19.93 36.13
CA TYR A 237 5.24 -18.84 37.07
C TYR A 237 5.99 -17.59 36.61
N HIS A 238 5.24 -16.52 36.35
CA HIS A 238 5.80 -15.24 35.88
C HIS A 238 6.56 -14.53 37.00
N ALA A 239 7.82 -14.21 36.76
CA ALA A 239 8.68 -13.52 37.70
C ALA A 239 8.66 -12.01 37.52
N GLY A 240 8.61 -11.55 36.27
CA GLY A 240 8.65 -10.14 35.91
C GLY A 240 8.95 -9.93 34.43
N ASP A 241 8.85 -8.67 34.01
CA ASP A 241 9.18 -8.22 32.67
C ASP A 241 10.43 -7.31 32.72
N PHE A 242 11.18 -7.29 31.64
CA PHE A 242 12.30 -6.37 31.43
C PHE A 242 12.38 -5.95 29.97
N VAL A 243 13.02 -4.82 29.69
CA VAL A 243 13.19 -4.27 28.34
C VAL A 243 14.67 -4.27 27.99
N VAL A 244 15.00 -4.57 26.75
CA VAL A 244 16.37 -4.46 26.22
C VAL A 244 16.34 -3.39 25.14
N GLU A 245 17.08 -2.30 25.33
CA GLU A 245 17.13 -1.19 24.37
C GLU A 245 18.22 -1.40 23.31
N ASN A 246 19.41 -1.84 23.73
CA ASN A 246 20.57 -1.99 22.86
C ASN A 246 20.94 -3.48 22.68
N SER A 247 20.99 -3.93 21.43
CA SER A 247 21.30 -5.33 21.07
C SER A 247 22.79 -5.67 21.04
N ASP A 248 23.66 -4.65 21.12
CA ASP A 248 25.11 -4.78 21.00
C ASP A 248 25.83 -4.89 22.34
N VAL A 249 25.14 -4.58 23.44
CA VAL A 249 25.67 -4.67 24.81
C VAL A 249 25.04 -5.89 25.49
N PRO A 250 25.83 -6.76 26.12
CA PRO A 250 25.29 -7.91 26.83
C PRO A 250 24.45 -7.43 28.03
N THR A 251 23.26 -8.02 28.18
CA THR A 251 22.37 -7.75 29.31
C THR A 251 22.67 -8.74 30.41
N ASN A 252 23.23 -8.26 31.53
CA ASN A 252 23.39 -9.06 32.73
C ASN A 252 22.05 -9.07 33.48
N LEU A 253 21.35 -10.20 33.42
CA LEU A 253 20.06 -10.43 34.06
C LEU A 253 20.23 -11.36 35.25
N LYS A 254 19.91 -10.84 36.44
CA LYS A 254 19.86 -11.58 37.69
C LYS A 254 18.41 -11.82 38.06
N PHE A 255 18.09 -13.03 38.48
CA PHE A 255 16.73 -13.40 38.87
C PHE A 255 16.75 -14.36 40.04
N SER A 256 15.67 -14.36 40.81
CA SER A 256 15.56 -15.22 41.98
C SER A 256 14.13 -15.59 42.32
N MET A 257 14.01 -16.72 43.00
CA MET A 257 12.78 -17.27 43.56
C MET A 257 13.04 -17.64 45.01
N LYS A 258 12.37 -16.96 45.95
CA LYS A 258 12.65 -17.07 47.39
C LYS A 258 11.38 -17.20 48.23
N GLN A 259 11.45 -18.03 49.27
CA GLN A 259 10.51 -18.03 50.38
C GLN A 259 11.28 -18.25 51.68
N ILE A 260 11.61 -17.13 52.34
CA ILE A 260 12.35 -17.11 53.59
C ILE A 260 11.33 -17.12 54.74
N ASP A 261 10.92 -18.33 55.15
CA ASP A 261 9.96 -18.51 56.24
C ASP A 261 10.28 -19.74 57.09
N CYS A 262 11.02 -19.55 58.17
CA CYS A 262 11.47 -20.63 59.04
C CYS A 262 10.39 -21.14 60.02
N THR A 263 9.12 -20.76 59.86
CA THR A 263 8.05 -21.19 60.77
C THR A 263 7.53 -22.59 60.44
N HIS A 264 7.61 -23.02 59.18
CA HIS A 264 7.09 -24.31 58.71
C HIS A 264 8.00 -24.92 57.65
N THR A 265 8.13 -26.24 57.66
CA THR A 265 8.88 -26.97 56.62
C THR A 265 8.10 -27.00 55.31
N LYS A 266 8.81 -27.11 54.20
CA LYS A 266 8.28 -27.12 52.83
C LYS A 266 8.95 -28.22 52.04
N GLY A 267 8.20 -28.91 51.20
CA GLY A 267 8.73 -30.04 50.42
C GLY A 267 7.88 -30.38 49.21
N GLY A 268 8.42 -31.24 48.33
CA GLY A 268 7.70 -31.74 47.17
C GLY A 268 7.70 -30.80 45.95
N LEU A 269 8.62 -29.84 45.84
CA LEU A 269 8.73 -28.96 44.67
C LEU A 269 9.76 -29.50 43.66
N CYS A 270 9.36 -29.61 42.40
CA CYS A 270 10.28 -29.78 41.28
C CYS A 270 10.56 -28.41 40.63
N VAL A 271 11.84 -28.06 40.51
CA VAL A 271 12.35 -26.93 39.71
C VAL A 271 12.98 -27.49 38.45
N ASP A 272 12.42 -27.17 37.29
CA ASP A 272 12.94 -27.65 36.02
C ASP A 272 13.91 -26.66 35.38
N SER A 273 13.38 -25.50 35.00
CA SER A 273 14.10 -24.51 34.20
C SER A 273 13.51 -23.11 34.36
N VAL A 274 14.29 -22.10 34.01
CA VAL A 274 13.84 -20.72 33.83
C VAL A 274 13.75 -20.43 32.34
N PHE A 275 12.66 -19.79 31.93
CA PHE A 275 12.42 -19.38 30.55
C PHE A 275 12.39 -17.87 30.43
N ILE A 276 12.98 -17.37 29.34
CA ILE A 276 12.89 -15.98 28.93
C ILE A 276 12.23 -15.98 27.55
N TYR A 277 11.11 -15.27 27.44
CA TYR A 277 10.32 -15.18 26.22
C TYR A 277 10.08 -13.72 25.83
N PRO A 278 9.88 -13.41 24.54
CA PRO A 278 9.36 -12.12 24.13
C PRO A 278 8.00 -11.86 24.81
N LYS A 279 7.80 -10.63 25.28
CA LYS A 279 6.55 -10.23 25.95
C LYS A 279 5.36 -10.39 25.00
N GLY A 280 4.27 -10.98 25.50
CA GLY A 280 3.08 -11.30 24.70
C GLY A 280 3.12 -12.68 24.01
N PHE A 281 4.19 -13.47 24.22
CA PHE A 281 4.26 -14.84 23.74
C PHE A 281 3.13 -15.72 24.34
N ARG A 282 2.37 -16.40 23.47
CA ARG A 282 1.32 -17.35 23.87
C ARG A 282 1.90 -18.75 23.99
N PHE A 283 1.89 -19.31 25.20
CA PHE A 283 2.37 -20.67 25.42
C PHE A 283 1.50 -21.69 24.69
N PRO A 284 2.08 -22.62 23.91
CA PRO A 284 1.35 -23.81 23.50
C PRO A 284 0.98 -24.61 24.77
N VAL A 285 -0.30 -24.95 24.91
CA VAL A 285 -0.86 -25.67 26.07
C VAL A 285 0.03 -26.88 26.44
N LEU A 286 0.58 -26.86 27.65
CA LEU A 286 1.64 -27.76 28.16
C LEU A 286 1.17 -29.21 28.47
N ASP A 287 0.01 -29.64 27.98
CA ASP A 287 -0.63 -30.93 28.35
C ASP A 287 -0.35 -32.09 27.39
N ARG A 288 0.73 -32.07 26.61
CA ARG A 288 1.16 -33.28 25.86
C ARG A 288 2.59 -33.70 26.20
N PRO A 289 2.83 -35.00 26.46
CA PRO A 289 4.17 -35.52 26.62
C PRO A 289 4.91 -35.33 25.29
N ARG A 290 6.01 -34.57 25.30
CA ARG A 290 6.94 -34.48 24.17
C ARG A 290 7.78 -35.77 24.09
N GLY A 291 7.10 -36.89 23.86
CA GLY A 291 7.70 -38.15 23.47
C GLY A 291 7.65 -38.30 21.96
N LEU A 292 8.26 -37.37 21.21
CA LEU A 292 8.59 -37.55 19.80
C LEU A 292 9.91 -36.80 19.56
N PRO A 293 10.95 -37.48 19.09
CA PRO A 293 12.27 -36.88 18.97
C PRO A 293 12.25 -35.83 17.83
N ALA A 294 13.03 -34.76 18.04
CA ALA A 294 12.99 -33.49 17.28
C ALA A 294 13.30 -33.64 15.77
N ASP A 295 13.76 -34.81 15.36
CA ASP A 295 14.03 -35.29 14.01
C ASP A 295 12.77 -35.51 13.16
N LYS A 296 11.55 -35.59 13.75
CA LYS A 296 10.31 -35.79 12.98
C LYS A 296 9.49 -34.53 12.68
N ILE A 297 9.84 -33.37 13.25
CA ILE A 297 9.15 -32.08 12.97
C ILE A 297 9.84 -31.28 11.85
N LEU A 298 11.01 -31.71 11.38
CA LEU A 298 11.74 -31.07 10.28
C LEU A 298 11.23 -31.42 8.87
N THR A 299 10.16 -32.22 8.74
CA THR A 299 9.58 -32.59 7.43
C THR A 299 8.66 -31.53 6.80
N PHE A 300 8.48 -30.36 7.43
CA PHE A 300 7.70 -29.25 6.85
C PHE A 300 8.50 -28.24 6.01
N PHE A 301 9.81 -28.44 5.82
CA PHE A 301 10.62 -27.67 4.87
C PHE A 301 11.08 -28.58 3.72
N PRO A 302 10.58 -28.40 2.48
CA PRO A 302 11.08 -29.18 1.35
C PRO A 302 12.37 -28.55 0.82
N PHE A 303 13.52 -29.03 1.29
CA PHE A 303 14.79 -28.91 0.57
C PHE A 303 14.97 -30.11 -0.38
N PRO A 304 15.27 -29.91 -1.67
CA PRO A 304 15.57 -31.00 -2.59
C PRO A 304 17.09 -31.10 -2.80
N TYR A 305 17.73 -32.21 -2.41
CA TYR A 305 18.91 -32.72 -3.11
C TYR A 305 18.93 -34.26 -3.08
N ILE A 306 18.50 -34.83 -4.21
CA ILE A 306 18.97 -36.02 -4.98
C ILE A 306 19.58 -37.22 -4.21
N PHE A 307 18.92 -38.40 -4.17
CA PHE A 307 19.04 -39.54 -5.12
C PHE A 307 18.30 -40.81 -4.61
N LEU A 308 17.75 -41.56 -5.59
CA LEU A 308 17.34 -42.98 -5.59
C LEU A 308 16.02 -43.42 -4.92
N GLY A 309 15.09 -43.89 -5.77
CA GLY A 309 14.56 -45.24 -5.61
C GLY A 309 13.16 -45.39 -5.02
N SER A 310 12.21 -45.68 -5.92
CA SER A 310 11.03 -46.53 -5.71
C SER A 310 9.80 -45.96 -4.99
N CYS A 311 8.72 -46.00 -5.76
CA CYS A 311 7.32 -45.82 -5.42
C CYS A 311 6.89 -46.66 -4.21
N SER A 312 6.30 -46.02 -3.17
CA SER A 312 5.12 -46.52 -2.43
C SER A 312 4.87 -45.69 -1.16
N TRP A 313 4.40 -44.45 -1.29
CA TRP A 313 3.85 -43.69 -0.12
C TRP A 313 2.63 -42.82 -0.46
N LYS A 314 2.13 -42.84 -1.70
CA LYS A 314 1.01 -41.98 -2.16
C LYS A 314 -0.39 -42.39 -1.66
N ALA A 315 -0.54 -43.45 -0.86
CA ALA A 315 -1.85 -44.05 -0.62
C ALA A 315 -2.51 -43.75 0.75
N ARG A 316 -1.86 -43.08 1.71
CA ARG A 316 -2.41 -42.99 3.10
C ARG A 316 -2.53 -41.60 3.73
N LEU A 317 -2.72 -40.57 2.92
CA LEU A 317 -3.05 -39.20 3.37
C LEU A 317 -4.26 -38.60 2.61
N ARG A 318 -5.14 -39.46 2.08
CA ARG A 318 -6.33 -39.04 1.29
C ARG A 318 -7.63 -38.91 2.09
N SER A 319 -7.65 -39.05 3.41
CA SER A 319 -8.91 -39.06 4.18
C SER A 319 -9.10 -37.93 5.21
N TRP A 320 -8.26 -36.88 5.22
CA TRP A 320 -8.36 -35.80 6.22
C TRP A 320 -8.34 -34.37 5.66
N PHE A 321 -8.68 -34.17 4.37
CA PHE A 321 -8.97 -32.85 3.82
C PHE A 321 -10.10 -32.96 2.79
N PRO A 322 -11.15 -32.12 2.85
CA PRO A 322 -12.03 -31.92 1.71
C PRO A 322 -11.19 -31.49 0.52
N ARG A 323 -11.59 -31.91 -0.69
CA ARG A 323 -11.01 -31.42 -1.95
C ARG A 323 -11.01 -29.89 -1.95
N MET A 324 -9.85 -29.27 -1.67
CA MET A 324 -9.61 -27.84 -1.87
C MET A 324 -9.38 -27.60 -3.37
N GLY A 325 -10.47 -27.71 -4.13
CA GLY A 325 -10.60 -27.15 -5.47
C GLY A 325 -11.32 -25.81 -5.33
N GLY A 326 -10.58 -24.76 -4.97
CA GLY A 326 -11.06 -23.39 -4.88
C GLY A 326 -9.85 -22.48 -4.81
N ARG A 327 -9.61 -21.69 -5.85
CA ARG A 327 -8.61 -20.61 -5.83
C ARG A 327 -9.14 -19.52 -4.91
N TRP A 328 -8.58 -19.41 -3.70
CA TRP A 328 -8.83 -18.28 -2.80
C TRP A 328 -8.16 -17.03 -3.39
N ASP A 329 -8.88 -15.89 -3.42
CA ASP A 329 -8.31 -14.62 -3.86
C ASP A 329 -7.54 -13.95 -2.71
N PHE A 330 -6.48 -13.21 -3.02
CA PHE A 330 -5.64 -12.49 -2.04
C PHE A 330 -6.46 -11.49 -1.20
N LEU A 331 -7.52 -10.92 -1.78
CA LEU A 331 -8.48 -10.07 -1.06
C LEU A 331 -9.35 -10.80 -0.04
N GLU A 332 -9.52 -12.11 -0.17
CA GLU A 332 -10.18 -12.93 0.86
C GLU A 332 -9.21 -13.33 1.97
N TRP A 333 -7.90 -13.17 1.73
CA TRP A 333 -6.85 -13.46 2.68
C TRP A 333 -6.43 -12.23 3.51
N LEU A 334 -6.43 -11.04 2.92
CA LEU A 334 -6.39 -9.77 3.66
C LEU A 334 -7.79 -9.44 4.21
N SER A 335 -7.90 -8.86 5.41
CA SER A 335 -9.20 -8.33 5.82
C SER A 335 -9.63 -7.16 4.89
N PRO A 336 -10.94 -6.94 4.69
CA PRO A 336 -11.44 -5.81 3.92
C PRO A 336 -10.88 -4.45 4.38
N ASP A 337 -10.63 -4.30 5.69
CA ASP A 337 -10.09 -3.07 6.28
C ASP A 337 -8.62 -2.83 5.89
N VAL A 338 -7.80 -3.88 5.92
CA VAL A 338 -6.39 -3.80 5.50
C VAL A 338 -6.30 -3.53 4.00
N SER A 339 -7.13 -4.22 3.21
CA SER A 339 -7.22 -4.03 1.76
C SER A 339 -7.64 -2.60 1.41
N THR A 340 -8.59 -2.03 2.15
CA THR A 340 -9.03 -0.64 1.99
C THR A 340 -7.93 0.35 2.36
N SER A 341 -7.22 0.09 3.46
CA SER A 341 -6.11 0.94 3.92
C SER A 341 -4.94 0.95 2.94
N VAL A 342 -4.67 -0.17 2.27
CA VAL A 342 -3.66 -0.27 1.22
C VAL A 342 -4.10 0.50 -0.03
N LEU A 343 -5.32 0.26 -0.52
CA LEU A 343 -5.80 0.85 -1.78
C LEU A 343 -6.08 2.35 -1.69
N THR A 344 -6.45 2.87 -0.51
CA THR A 344 -6.58 4.32 -0.30
C THR A 344 -5.25 5.07 -0.44
N ARG A 345 -4.11 4.41 -0.25
CA ARG A 345 -2.77 5.02 -0.35
C ARG A 345 -2.17 4.97 -1.75
N ILE A 346 -2.85 4.36 -2.72
CA ILE A 346 -2.43 4.42 -4.12
C ILE A 346 -2.72 5.84 -4.63
N ASP A 347 -1.68 6.52 -5.10
CA ASP A 347 -1.76 7.90 -5.62
C ASP A 347 -1.73 7.97 -7.15
N ASP A 348 -1.22 6.94 -7.83
CA ASP A 348 -1.17 6.87 -9.30
C ASP A 348 -2.42 6.12 -9.84
N PRO A 349 -3.25 6.77 -10.69
CA PRO A 349 -4.36 6.12 -11.37
C PRO A 349 -3.95 4.88 -12.18
N ALA A 350 -2.73 4.85 -12.73
CA ALA A 350 -2.22 3.71 -13.48
C ALA A 350 -1.96 2.50 -12.56
N ASP A 351 -1.52 2.73 -11.32
CA ASP A 351 -1.38 1.67 -10.32
C ASP A 351 -2.73 1.10 -9.92
N LEU A 352 -3.73 1.94 -9.72
CA LEU A 352 -5.07 1.47 -9.39
C LEU A 352 -5.68 0.65 -10.56
N ALA A 353 -5.45 1.06 -11.80
CA ALA A 353 -5.85 0.30 -12.98
C ALA A 353 -5.12 -1.06 -13.09
N ARG A 354 -3.82 -1.09 -12.78
CA ARG A 354 -3.02 -2.33 -12.71
C ARG A 354 -3.58 -3.27 -11.65
N VAL A 355 -3.93 -2.75 -10.47
CA VAL A 355 -4.56 -3.53 -9.39
C VAL A 355 -5.91 -4.10 -9.84
N SER A 356 -6.77 -3.30 -10.48
CA SER A 356 -8.05 -3.77 -11.02
C SER A 356 -7.90 -4.84 -12.11
N ALA A 357 -6.74 -4.93 -12.78
CA ALA A 357 -6.47 -5.93 -13.81
C ALA A 357 -5.96 -7.28 -13.24
N VAL A 358 -5.64 -7.35 -11.94
CA VAL A 358 -5.06 -8.54 -11.30
C VAL A 358 -6.03 -9.73 -11.30
N SER A 359 -7.29 -9.52 -10.90
CA SER A 359 -8.32 -10.56 -10.88
C SER A 359 -9.72 -9.95 -10.92
N TRP A 360 -10.73 -10.81 -11.13
CA TRP A 360 -12.13 -10.42 -10.99
C TRP A 360 -12.43 -9.88 -9.59
N SER A 361 -11.99 -10.53 -8.51
CA SER A 361 -12.32 -10.07 -7.15
C SER A 361 -11.59 -8.78 -6.78
N TRP A 362 -10.38 -8.54 -7.30
CA TRP A 362 -9.70 -7.24 -7.18
C TRP A 362 -10.44 -6.11 -7.87
N ARG A 363 -10.85 -6.35 -9.11
CA ARG A 363 -11.72 -5.44 -9.83
C ARG A 363 -13.01 -5.19 -9.05
N MET A 364 -13.64 -6.25 -8.55
CA MET A 364 -14.89 -6.16 -7.79
C MET A 364 -14.71 -5.27 -6.56
N PHE A 365 -13.66 -5.52 -5.77
CA PHE A 365 -13.37 -4.77 -4.54
C PHE A 365 -13.02 -3.30 -4.84
N VAL A 366 -12.24 -3.05 -5.89
CA VAL A 366 -11.84 -1.69 -6.26
C VAL A 366 -13.05 -0.85 -6.68
N VAL A 367 -13.92 -1.44 -7.52
CA VAL A 367 -15.14 -0.81 -8.05
C VAL A 367 -16.18 -0.64 -6.93
N ALA A 368 -16.44 -1.67 -6.13
CA ALA A 368 -17.43 -1.64 -5.04
C ALA A 368 -17.14 -0.54 -4.01
N ASN A 369 -15.85 -0.29 -3.74
CA ASN A 369 -15.40 0.73 -2.80
C ASN A 369 -15.14 2.09 -3.46
N GLY A 370 -15.40 2.26 -4.76
CA GLY A 370 -15.28 3.55 -5.44
C GLY A 370 -13.88 4.19 -5.40
N PHE A 371 -12.79 3.40 -5.32
CA PHE A 371 -11.44 3.97 -5.21
C PHE A 371 -11.06 4.82 -6.44
N GLY A 372 -11.53 4.44 -7.64
CA GLY A 372 -11.24 5.20 -8.87
C GLY A 372 -11.75 6.64 -8.81
N LYS A 373 -12.99 6.82 -8.35
CA LYS A 373 -13.59 8.15 -8.12
C LYS A 373 -12.85 8.93 -7.04
N ARG A 374 -12.63 8.31 -5.87
CA ARG A 374 -11.95 8.96 -4.74
C ARG A 374 -10.55 9.42 -5.12
N LEU A 375 -9.80 8.59 -5.84
CA LEU A 375 -8.46 8.92 -6.33
C LEU A 375 -8.48 10.09 -7.32
N CYS A 376 -9.39 10.06 -8.30
CA CYS A 376 -9.54 11.13 -9.29
C CYS A 376 -9.83 12.49 -8.62
N LEU A 377 -10.82 12.53 -7.72
CA LEU A 377 -11.23 13.75 -7.04
C LEU A 377 -10.16 14.27 -6.06
N ARG A 378 -9.38 13.36 -5.44
CA ARG A 378 -8.24 13.73 -4.60
C ARG A 378 -7.13 14.38 -5.41
N ASN A 379 -6.78 13.81 -6.56
CA ASN A 379 -5.69 14.31 -7.41
C ASN A 379 -6.10 15.57 -8.18
N TYR A 380 -7.37 15.69 -8.55
CA TYR A 380 -7.92 16.78 -9.35
C TYR A 380 -9.22 17.33 -8.73
N PRO A 381 -9.12 18.21 -7.71
CA PRO A 381 -10.29 18.74 -7.01
C PRO A 381 -11.26 19.56 -7.89
N ASP A 382 -10.77 20.11 -9.00
CA ASP A 382 -11.57 20.87 -9.96
C ASP A 382 -12.47 19.98 -10.84
N VAL A 383 -12.27 18.66 -10.80
CA VAL A 383 -13.15 17.70 -11.50
C VAL A 383 -14.45 17.56 -10.72
N PRO A 384 -15.62 17.78 -11.34
CA PRO A 384 -16.89 17.68 -10.66
C PRO A 384 -17.22 16.21 -10.34
N SER A 385 -17.93 15.99 -9.23
CA SER A 385 -18.61 14.71 -9.03
C SER A 385 -19.86 14.67 -9.91
N PHE A 386 -19.83 13.92 -11.01
CA PHE A 386 -21.00 13.72 -11.87
C PHE A 386 -22.12 13.03 -11.10
N SER A 387 -23.35 13.53 -11.24
CA SER A 387 -24.53 12.98 -10.58
C SER A 387 -25.08 11.76 -11.29
N CYS A 388 -24.89 11.69 -12.62
CA CYS A 388 -25.28 10.56 -13.44
C CYS A 388 -24.30 10.37 -14.61
N ILE A 389 -24.05 9.10 -14.95
CA ILE A 389 -23.23 8.68 -16.10
C ILE A 389 -24.09 7.78 -16.99
N PHE A 390 -24.43 8.26 -18.18
CA PHE A 390 -25.18 7.51 -19.18
C PHE A 390 -24.20 6.78 -20.10
N GLU A 391 -24.35 5.46 -20.27
CA GLU A 391 -23.54 4.71 -21.25
C GLU A 391 -24.35 4.50 -22.52
N VAL A 392 -23.77 4.82 -23.67
CA VAL A 392 -24.38 4.59 -24.98
C VAL A 392 -23.49 3.61 -25.74
N SER A 393 -23.89 2.34 -25.75
CA SER A 393 -23.21 1.26 -26.48
C SER A 393 -23.89 1.00 -27.83
N THR A 394 -23.10 0.79 -28.88
CA THR A 394 -23.60 0.52 -30.25
C THR A 394 -24.30 -0.84 -30.38
N VAL A 395 -24.06 -1.73 -29.42
CA VAL A 395 -24.68 -3.05 -29.34
C VAL A 395 -25.98 -2.92 -28.53
N ASN A 396 -27.12 -3.21 -29.17
CA ASN A 396 -28.42 -3.31 -28.52
C ASN A 396 -28.38 -4.38 -27.42
N LYS A 397 -28.04 -4.01 -26.19
CA LYS A 397 -28.39 -4.81 -25.03
C LYS A 397 -29.91 -4.77 -24.93
N THR A 398 -30.56 -5.91 -25.19
CA THR A 398 -31.97 -6.11 -24.85
C THR A 398 -32.15 -5.65 -23.40
N ALA A 399 -33.06 -4.69 -23.17
CA ALA A 399 -33.38 -4.18 -21.84
C ALA A 399 -33.93 -5.33 -20.99
N GLN A 400 -33.02 -6.07 -20.36
CA GLN A 400 -33.36 -7.11 -19.41
C GLN A 400 -33.62 -6.37 -18.10
N VAL A 401 -34.87 -6.45 -17.62
CA VAL A 401 -35.28 -5.93 -16.32
C VAL A 401 -34.50 -6.71 -15.25
N GLY A 402 -33.31 -6.23 -14.90
CA GLY A 402 -32.43 -6.83 -13.91
C GLY A 402 -32.80 -6.43 -12.49
N CYS A 403 -32.44 -7.27 -11.51
CA CYS A 403 -32.52 -6.93 -10.08
C CYS A 403 -31.75 -5.64 -9.76
N SER A 404 -32.18 -4.89 -8.74
CA SER A 404 -31.56 -3.62 -8.31
C SER A 404 -30.04 -3.71 -8.13
N ALA A 405 -29.54 -4.81 -7.58
CA ALA A 405 -28.11 -5.05 -7.36
C ALA A 405 -27.28 -5.14 -8.65
N ALA A 406 -27.84 -5.66 -9.74
CA ALA A 406 -27.15 -5.72 -11.03
C ALA A 406 -27.03 -4.33 -11.67
N ALA A 407 -28.10 -3.53 -11.58
CA ALA A 407 -28.11 -2.15 -12.06
C ALA A 407 -27.16 -1.24 -11.23
N GLU A 408 -27.10 -1.45 -9.91
CA GLU A 408 -26.14 -0.77 -9.02
C GLU A 408 -24.69 -1.12 -9.39
N TRP A 409 -24.39 -2.41 -9.64
CA TRP A 409 -23.06 -2.85 -10.05
C TRP A 409 -22.63 -2.22 -11.38
N GLU A 410 -23.51 -2.24 -12.41
CA GLU A 410 -23.24 -1.61 -13.70
C GLU A 410 -23.02 -0.09 -13.56
N SER A 411 -23.70 0.57 -12.63
CA SER A 411 -23.47 1.98 -12.31
C SER A 411 -22.08 2.23 -11.74
N LEU A 412 -21.66 1.45 -10.73
CA LEU A 412 -20.35 1.55 -10.11
C LEU A 412 -19.22 1.25 -11.09
N GLU A 413 -19.41 0.26 -11.95
CA GLU A 413 -18.41 -0.09 -12.96
C GLU A 413 -18.24 1.02 -14.01
N ARG A 414 -19.35 1.61 -14.46
CA ARG A 414 -19.32 2.79 -15.35
C ARG A 414 -18.61 3.96 -14.71
N GLU A 415 -18.95 4.25 -13.45
CA GLU A 415 -18.31 5.32 -12.68
C GLU A 415 -16.80 5.10 -12.57
N HIS A 416 -16.38 3.89 -12.18
CA HIS A 416 -14.97 3.53 -12.10
C HIS A 416 -14.21 3.75 -13.41
N ARG A 417 -14.79 3.32 -14.55
CA ARG A 417 -14.18 3.49 -15.89
C ARG A 417 -14.04 4.96 -16.27
N VAL A 418 -15.06 5.78 -16.03
CA VAL A 418 -15.05 7.22 -16.37
C VAL A 418 -14.01 7.97 -15.55
N TYR A 419 -13.97 7.79 -14.23
CA TYR A 419 -12.99 8.50 -13.39
C TYR A 419 -11.55 8.03 -13.62
N LEU A 420 -11.32 6.74 -13.90
CA LEU A 420 -9.99 6.29 -14.32
C LEU A 420 -9.58 6.88 -15.67
N TYR A 421 -10.49 6.96 -16.64
CA TYR A 421 -10.21 7.59 -17.93
C TYR A 421 -9.90 9.08 -17.80
N LEU A 422 -10.67 9.82 -16.99
CA LEU A 422 -10.41 11.22 -16.67
C LEU A 422 -9.04 11.40 -16.01
N SER A 423 -8.74 10.58 -14.99
CA SER A 423 -7.47 10.62 -14.29
C SER A 423 -6.29 10.36 -15.23
N HIS A 424 -6.44 9.40 -16.15
CA HIS A 424 -5.44 9.11 -17.17
C HIS A 424 -5.26 10.28 -18.14
N CYS A 425 -6.35 10.93 -18.57
CA CYS A 425 -6.28 12.06 -19.49
C CYS A 425 -5.67 13.31 -18.84
N LEU A 426 -5.95 13.56 -17.56
CA LEU A 426 -5.36 14.67 -16.79
C LEU A 426 -3.90 14.41 -16.41
N GLY A 427 -3.50 13.15 -16.23
CA GLY A 427 -2.12 12.75 -15.91
C GLY A 427 -1.22 12.48 -17.13
N SER A 428 -1.79 12.38 -18.33
CA SER A 428 -1.05 12.13 -19.57
C SER A 428 -0.40 13.41 -20.09
N SER A 429 0.91 13.38 -20.35
CA SER A 429 1.64 14.56 -20.85
C SER A 429 1.27 14.92 -22.29
N LYS A 430 1.00 16.22 -22.48
CA LYS A 430 0.89 17.02 -23.73
C LYS A 430 -0.01 16.48 -24.84
N CYS A 431 -1.13 17.15 -25.04
CA CYS A 431 -1.85 17.18 -26.32
C CYS A 431 -1.67 18.57 -26.95
N GLU A 432 -0.97 18.67 -28.09
CA GLU A 432 -0.71 19.95 -28.76
C GLU A 432 -1.80 20.31 -29.79
N ARG A 433 -3.05 19.92 -29.54
CA ARG A 433 -4.16 20.25 -30.45
C ARG A 433 -4.77 21.58 -30.04
N ASN A 434 -4.99 22.46 -31.02
CA ASN A 434 -5.80 23.65 -30.80
C ASN A 434 -7.25 23.22 -30.56
N CYS A 435 -7.79 23.61 -29.42
CA CYS A 435 -9.13 23.28 -28.98
C CYS A 435 -10.17 24.34 -29.35
N ILE A 436 -9.78 25.50 -29.92
CA ILE A 436 -10.77 26.50 -30.36
C ILE A 436 -11.49 25.99 -31.61
N SER A 437 -12.83 26.02 -31.58
CA SER A 437 -13.68 25.75 -32.73
C SER A 437 -14.24 27.02 -33.37
N GLN A 438 -14.58 28.02 -32.55
CA GLN A 438 -15.24 29.24 -33.02
C GLN A 438 -14.94 30.43 -32.10
N ALA A 439 -14.83 31.63 -32.67
CA ALA A 439 -14.89 32.88 -31.91
C ALA A 439 -16.36 33.24 -31.64
N ILE A 440 -16.71 33.49 -30.37
CA ILE A 440 -18.08 33.81 -29.97
C ILE A 440 -18.28 35.33 -30.01
N CYS A 441 -17.52 36.06 -29.20
CA CYS A 441 -17.62 37.52 -29.11
C CYS A 441 -16.39 38.13 -28.43
N ALA A 442 -16.20 39.43 -28.66
CA ALA A 442 -15.31 40.27 -27.87
C ALA A 442 -16.15 41.28 -27.07
N SER A 443 -15.64 41.81 -25.95
CA SER A 443 -16.33 42.86 -25.17
C SER A 443 -16.51 44.16 -25.96
N SER A 444 -15.58 44.45 -26.87
CA SER A 444 -15.67 45.53 -27.83
C SER A 444 -14.92 45.15 -29.10
N THR A 445 -15.18 45.85 -30.20
CA THR A 445 -14.43 45.69 -31.45
C THR A 445 -14.40 47.03 -32.15
N ASP A 446 -13.22 47.50 -32.51
CA ASP A 446 -13.07 48.66 -33.39
C ASP A 446 -13.25 48.25 -34.86
N ASN A 447 -13.70 49.18 -35.70
CA ASN A 447 -13.84 49.00 -37.16
C ASN A 447 -14.43 47.64 -37.60
N TYR A 448 -15.52 47.20 -36.97
CA TYR A 448 -16.19 45.93 -37.32
C TYR A 448 -16.68 45.95 -38.78
N PRO A 449 -16.54 44.86 -39.56
CA PRO A 449 -16.01 43.54 -39.19
C PRO A 449 -14.51 43.33 -39.43
N ASP A 450 -13.80 44.35 -39.94
CA ASP A 450 -12.43 44.19 -40.45
C ASP A 450 -11.42 43.86 -39.34
N GLU A 451 -11.62 44.36 -38.12
CA GLU A 451 -10.77 44.07 -36.94
C GLU A 451 -11.48 43.16 -35.93
N SER A 452 -12.31 42.23 -36.42
CA SER A 452 -13.11 41.34 -35.57
C SER A 452 -12.30 40.22 -34.91
N ILE A 453 -12.86 39.67 -33.82
CA ILE A 453 -12.31 38.51 -33.10
C ILE A 453 -12.09 37.28 -34.00
N ALA A 454 -12.83 37.16 -35.10
CA ALA A 454 -12.68 36.06 -36.06
C ALA A 454 -11.25 35.99 -36.63
N ASN A 455 -10.58 37.13 -36.77
CA ASN A 455 -9.20 37.22 -37.25
C ASN A 455 -8.20 36.51 -36.33
N THR A 456 -8.50 36.43 -35.03
CA THR A 456 -7.61 35.78 -34.04
C THR A 456 -7.53 34.26 -34.17
N LEU A 457 -8.37 33.65 -35.02
CA LEU A 457 -8.32 32.23 -35.31
C LEU A 457 -7.25 31.89 -36.37
N GLU A 458 -6.82 32.90 -37.14
CA GLU A 458 -5.87 32.75 -38.23
C GLU A 458 -4.44 33.02 -37.73
N PRO A 459 -3.52 32.04 -37.85
CA PRO A 459 -2.13 32.22 -37.41
C PRO A 459 -1.36 33.33 -38.14
N SER A 460 -1.76 33.65 -39.38
CA SER A 460 -1.09 34.67 -40.19
C SER A 460 -1.50 36.09 -39.80
N GLU A 461 -0.52 36.99 -39.64
CA GLU A 461 -0.77 38.42 -39.43
C GLU A 461 -1.27 39.14 -40.69
N ILE A 462 -1.18 38.48 -41.85
CA ILE A 462 -1.63 39.01 -43.14
C ILE A 462 -2.45 37.94 -43.86
N VAL A 463 -3.69 38.29 -44.16
CA VAL A 463 -4.65 37.44 -44.88
C VAL A 463 -5.20 38.27 -46.02
N ASP A 464 -5.25 37.74 -47.24
CA ASP A 464 -5.76 38.47 -48.42
C ASP A 464 -5.14 39.86 -48.62
N ARG A 465 -3.83 39.99 -48.31
CA ARG A 465 -3.05 41.24 -48.36
C ARG A 465 -3.51 42.34 -47.41
N ARG A 466 -4.36 42.03 -46.41
CA ARG A 466 -4.72 42.94 -45.32
C ARG A 466 -4.16 42.43 -43.98
N PRO A 467 -3.89 43.33 -43.02
CA PRO A 467 -3.63 42.94 -41.64
C PRO A 467 -4.76 42.06 -41.07
N SER A 468 -4.42 41.00 -40.35
CA SER A 468 -5.36 40.12 -39.65
C SER A 468 -5.11 40.21 -38.16
N TYR A 469 -5.99 40.93 -37.46
CA TYR A 469 -5.97 41.08 -36.00
C TYR A 469 -7.36 41.47 -35.49
N TRP A 470 -7.57 41.27 -34.19
CA TRP A 470 -8.66 41.90 -33.45
C TRP A 470 -8.19 43.20 -32.80
N SER A 471 -9.05 44.22 -32.76
CA SER A 471 -8.82 45.49 -32.08
C SER A 471 -9.95 45.83 -31.12
N SER A 472 -9.61 46.24 -29.90
CA SER A 472 -10.57 46.81 -28.94
C SER A 472 -11.03 48.21 -29.35
N SER A 473 -12.18 48.68 -28.86
CA SER A 473 -12.47 50.12 -28.91
C SER A 473 -11.49 50.92 -28.03
N GLY A 474 -11.20 52.17 -28.44
CA GLY A 474 -10.29 53.07 -27.73
C GLY A 474 -10.81 53.48 -26.35
N GLN A 475 -9.92 53.53 -25.35
CA GLN A 475 -10.27 53.91 -23.97
C GLN A 475 -9.33 54.98 -23.42
N ARG A 476 -9.86 55.90 -22.60
CA ARG A 476 -9.05 56.90 -21.88
C ARG A 476 -8.39 56.32 -20.65
N ASP A 477 -9.11 55.45 -19.94
CA ASP A 477 -8.62 54.79 -18.74
C ASP A 477 -7.86 53.50 -19.12
N PRO A 478 -6.54 53.43 -18.88
CA PRO A 478 -5.75 52.24 -19.20
C PRO A 478 -6.03 51.06 -18.28
N SER A 479 -6.82 51.19 -17.21
CA SER A 479 -7.21 50.08 -16.34
C SER A 479 -8.39 49.25 -16.90
N MET A 480 -9.13 49.80 -17.88
CA MET A 480 -10.27 49.13 -18.50
C MET A 480 -9.83 47.89 -19.29
N SER A 481 -10.29 46.72 -18.83
CA SER A 481 -10.02 45.42 -19.42
C SER A 481 -10.88 45.12 -20.65
N GLU A 482 -10.41 44.21 -21.49
CA GLU A 482 -11.17 43.63 -22.58
C GLU A 482 -11.30 42.12 -22.41
N SER A 483 -12.21 41.50 -23.13
CA SER A 483 -12.44 40.05 -23.09
C SER A 483 -12.66 39.49 -24.49
N LEU A 484 -12.08 38.32 -24.75
CA LEU A 484 -12.26 37.53 -25.96
C LEU A 484 -12.84 36.17 -25.57
N THR A 485 -14.01 35.81 -26.10
CA THR A 485 -14.73 34.59 -25.73
C THR A 485 -14.76 33.62 -26.91
N TYR A 486 -14.38 32.37 -26.66
CA TYR A 486 -14.24 31.30 -27.65
C TYR A 486 -15.06 30.07 -27.27
N LYS A 487 -15.55 29.37 -28.30
CA LYS A 487 -16.12 28.04 -28.21
C LYS A 487 -15.01 27.02 -28.45
N LEU A 488 -14.97 25.97 -27.63
CA LEU A 488 -14.06 24.85 -27.81
C LEU A 488 -14.67 23.79 -28.73
N VAL A 489 -13.83 22.87 -29.23
CA VAL A 489 -14.22 21.76 -30.12
C VAL A 489 -15.16 20.76 -29.48
N ALA A 490 -15.20 20.70 -28.14
CA ALA A 490 -16.10 19.83 -27.39
C ALA A 490 -16.56 20.52 -26.09
N ASN A 491 -17.72 20.10 -25.58
CA ASN A 491 -18.25 20.58 -24.29
C ASN A 491 -17.36 20.16 -23.11
N LEU A 492 -16.61 19.07 -23.27
CA LEU A 492 -15.57 18.61 -22.35
C LEU A 492 -14.19 18.69 -23.00
N CYS A 493 -13.37 19.63 -22.53
CA CYS A 493 -11.97 19.74 -22.94
C CYS A 493 -11.07 19.86 -21.71
N ILE A 494 -9.93 19.19 -21.71
CA ILE A 494 -8.83 19.49 -20.79
C ILE A 494 -7.97 20.56 -21.45
N VAL A 495 -7.67 21.64 -20.75
CA VAL A 495 -6.87 22.77 -21.24
C VAL A 495 -5.60 22.88 -20.40
N ASP A 496 -4.46 22.97 -21.07
CA ASP A 496 -3.13 23.00 -20.44
C ASP A 496 -2.48 24.39 -20.59
N GLU A 497 -2.59 24.98 -21.78
CA GLU A 497 -1.84 26.17 -22.17
C GLU A 497 -2.64 27.03 -23.14
N ILE A 498 -2.57 28.34 -22.96
CA ILE A 498 -3.17 29.33 -23.86
C ILE A 498 -2.03 30.10 -24.49
N LYS A 499 -2.03 30.26 -25.81
CA LYS A 499 -1.07 31.09 -26.52
C LYS A 499 -1.74 32.31 -27.12
N ILE A 500 -1.16 33.48 -26.93
CA ILE A 500 -1.70 34.76 -27.41
C ILE A 500 -0.57 35.56 -28.04
N LYS A 501 -0.82 36.15 -29.20
CA LYS A 501 0.12 37.03 -29.88
C LYS A 501 -0.43 38.46 -29.96
N PRO A 502 0.17 39.44 -29.25
CA PRO A 502 -0.18 40.85 -29.39
C PRO A 502 0.13 41.36 -30.80
N PHE A 503 -0.66 42.30 -31.33
CA PHE A 503 -0.45 42.84 -32.67
C PHE A 503 0.48 44.05 -32.69
N ARG A 504 1.37 44.06 -33.69
CA ARG A 504 2.23 45.19 -34.04
C ARG A 504 1.66 45.89 -35.25
N ALA A 505 1.25 47.14 -35.08
CA ALA A 505 0.73 47.96 -36.17
C ALA A 505 1.87 48.47 -37.05
N TYR A 506 2.39 47.61 -37.93
CA TYR A 506 3.50 47.91 -38.83
C TYR A 506 3.18 49.03 -39.84
N PHE A 507 1.91 49.33 -40.06
CA PHE A 507 1.44 50.44 -40.89
C PHE A 507 1.40 51.80 -40.15
N GLN A 508 1.65 51.83 -38.84
CA GLN A 508 1.75 53.07 -38.06
C GLN A 508 3.21 53.47 -37.81
N TYR A 509 3.47 54.78 -37.65
CA TYR A 509 4.80 55.30 -37.36
C TYR A 509 5.34 54.75 -36.03
N GLY A 510 6.59 54.29 -36.02
CA GLY A 510 7.21 53.65 -34.85
C GLY A 510 6.79 52.20 -34.61
N HIS A 511 5.87 51.66 -35.43
CA HIS A 511 5.37 50.28 -35.36
C HIS A 511 4.94 49.84 -33.94
N PRO A 512 4.02 50.57 -33.29
CA PRO A 512 3.60 50.32 -31.92
C PRO A 512 2.98 48.93 -31.74
N ILE A 513 3.14 48.39 -30.54
CA ILE A 513 2.56 47.10 -30.14
C ILE A 513 1.41 47.39 -29.19
N TYR A 514 0.23 46.82 -29.44
CA TYR A 514 -0.95 47.07 -28.61
C TYR A 514 -1.23 45.87 -27.70
N SER A 515 -0.30 45.59 -26.76
CA SER A 515 -0.45 44.50 -25.81
C SER A 515 -1.28 44.88 -24.58
N ALA A 516 -1.80 43.87 -23.89
CA ALA A 516 -2.26 44.01 -22.51
C ALA A 516 -1.05 44.02 -21.54
N LYS A 517 -1.29 44.37 -20.26
CA LYS A 517 -0.29 44.20 -19.18
C LYS A 517 -0.29 42.77 -18.64
N ALA A 518 -1.47 42.17 -18.51
CA ALA A 518 -1.64 40.81 -18.03
C ALA A 518 -2.85 40.15 -18.70
N VAL A 519 -2.96 38.83 -18.55
CA VAL A 519 -4.10 38.05 -19.03
C VAL A 519 -4.65 37.17 -17.92
N ARG A 520 -5.97 36.97 -17.92
CA ARG A 520 -6.66 36.03 -17.03
C ARG A 520 -7.58 35.14 -17.84
N ILE A 521 -7.62 33.85 -17.53
CA ILE A 521 -8.41 32.86 -18.26
C ILE A 521 -9.59 32.42 -17.42
N ARG A 522 -10.79 32.42 -18.01
CA ARG A 522 -12.01 31.88 -17.40
C ARG A 522 -12.57 30.74 -18.25
N MET A 523 -13.10 29.71 -17.61
CA MET A 523 -13.73 28.57 -18.29
C MET A 523 -15.07 28.24 -17.64
N GLY A 524 -16.06 27.90 -18.46
CA GLY A 524 -17.42 27.69 -17.99
C GLY A 524 -18.39 27.21 -19.06
N CYS A 525 -19.67 27.31 -18.72
CA CYS A 525 -20.79 26.87 -19.57
C CYS A 525 -21.79 28.00 -19.83
N SER A 526 -22.51 27.88 -20.95
CA SER A 526 -23.64 28.77 -21.29
C SER A 526 -24.87 28.44 -20.43
N ARG A 527 -25.57 29.46 -19.93
CA ARG A 527 -26.81 29.33 -19.14
C ARG A 527 -28.04 29.00 -19.99
N SER A 528 -28.02 29.29 -21.29
CA SER A 528 -29.08 28.90 -22.23
C SER A 528 -28.53 27.89 -23.24
N GLY A 529 -29.11 26.69 -23.26
CA GLY A 529 -28.70 25.61 -24.16
C GLY A 529 -28.98 25.83 -25.65
N SER A 530 -29.44 27.01 -26.07
CA SER A 530 -29.60 27.37 -27.48
C SER A 530 -28.43 28.23 -27.95
N GLY A 531 -27.77 27.80 -29.02
CA GLY A 531 -26.82 28.63 -29.76
C GLY A 531 -27.58 29.78 -30.41
N ILE A 532 -27.54 30.95 -29.80
CA ILE A 532 -28.08 32.16 -30.39
C ILE A 532 -27.02 32.71 -31.35
N SER A 533 -27.34 32.72 -32.65
CA SER A 533 -26.69 33.60 -33.60
C SER A 533 -27.39 34.95 -33.52
N CYS A 534 -26.70 36.00 -33.07
CA CYS A 534 -27.29 37.34 -33.00
C CYS A 534 -26.31 38.46 -33.36
N SER A 535 -26.92 39.55 -33.81
CA SER A 535 -26.36 40.77 -34.40
C SER A 535 -25.54 41.62 -33.42
N PRO A 536 -24.71 42.57 -33.94
CA PRO A 536 -23.70 43.30 -33.17
C PRO A 536 -24.20 44.15 -31.98
N ASP A 537 -25.49 44.47 -31.89
CA ASP A 537 -26.03 45.45 -30.93
C ASP A 537 -26.30 44.90 -29.52
N GLN A 538 -25.99 43.63 -29.22
CA GLN A 538 -26.28 42.98 -27.92
C GLN A 538 -25.02 42.44 -27.19
N GLN A 539 -23.82 42.96 -27.47
CA GLN A 539 -22.55 42.38 -26.97
C GLN A 539 -22.37 42.47 -25.44
N SER A 540 -22.85 43.52 -24.78
CA SER A 540 -22.68 43.71 -23.33
C SER A 540 -23.60 42.82 -22.46
N ALA A 541 -24.72 42.33 -23.00
CA ALA A 541 -25.67 41.47 -22.27
C ALA A 541 -25.26 39.98 -22.28
N LEU A 542 -24.30 39.58 -23.12
CA LEU A 542 -23.87 38.18 -23.30
C LEU A 542 -22.92 37.69 -22.20
N ILE A 543 -22.19 38.58 -21.52
CA ILE A 543 -21.19 38.19 -20.52
C ILE A 543 -21.86 37.61 -19.26
N GLU A 544 -23.07 38.06 -18.90
CA GLU A 544 -23.86 37.53 -17.78
C GLU A 544 -24.53 36.18 -18.08
N GLN A 545 -24.48 35.73 -19.34
CA GLN A 545 -25.08 34.48 -19.82
C GLN A 545 -24.20 33.26 -19.53
N TYR A 546 -22.96 33.45 -19.08
CA TYR A 546 -22.04 32.36 -18.79
C TYR A 546 -21.85 32.16 -17.30
N HIS A 547 -21.78 30.89 -16.89
CA HIS A 547 -21.42 30.51 -15.53
C HIS A 547 -19.97 30.04 -15.51
N TRP A 548 -19.09 30.88 -14.97
CA TRP A 548 -17.64 30.64 -14.86
C TRP A 548 -17.34 29.77 -13.64
N ARG A 549 -16.72 28.60 -13.85
CA ARG A 549 -16.33 27.68 -12.78
C ARG A 549 -14.86 27.73 -12.45
N TYR A 550 -14.06 28.08 -13.44
CA TYR A 550 -12.63 28.23 -13.28
C TYR A 550 -12.22 29.65 -13.65
N THR A 551 -11.33 30.23 -12.84
CA THR A 551 -10.65 31.49 -13.10
C THR A 551 -9.18 31.32 -12.74
N SER A 552 -8.30 31.56 -13.70
CA SER A 552 -6.85 31.43 -13.49
C SER A 552 -6.29 32.59 -12.65
N PRO A 553 -5.06 32.46 -12.12
CA PRO A 553 -4.25 33.63 -11.76
C PRO A 553 -4.03 34.57 -12.95
N GLU A 554 -3.57 35.78 -12.67
CA GLU A 554 -3.14 36.72 -13.70
C GLU A 554 -1.74 36.37 -14.20
N PHE A 555 -1.57 36.33 -15.51
CA PHE A 555 -0.28 36.08 -16.14
C PHE A 555 0.24 37.37 -16.79
N PRO A 556 1.47 37.81 -16.53
CA PRO A 556 2.03 38.99 -17.18
C PRO A 556 2.21 38.75 -18.68
N MET A 557 1.84 39.74 -19.49
CA MET A 557 2.04 39.72 -20.94
C MET A 557 3.22 40.63 -21.30
N ALA A 558 4.19 40.09 -22.03
CA ALA A 558 5.30 40.87 -22.56
C ALA A 558 4.81 41.82 -23.67
N HIS A 559 5.43 42.99 -23.75
CA HIS A 559 5.12 43.99 -24.78
C HIS A 559 5.85 43.70 -26.10
N GLU A 560 5.62 42.50 -26.65
CA GLU A 560 6.33 41.97 -27.81
C GLU A 560 5.37 41.28 -28.80
N ASN A 561 5.63 41.43 -30.10
CA ASN A 561 4.87 40.78 -31.17
C ASN A 561 5.34 39.33 -31.41
N VAL A 562 5.24 38.52 -30.37
CA VAL A 562 5.59 37.10 -30.39
C VAL A 562 4.43 36.29 -29.82
N LEU A 563 4.30 35.03 -30.25
CA LEU A 563 3.29 34.14 -29.70
C LEU A 563 3.72 33.73 -28.29
N GLN A 564 3.08 34.30 -27.28
CA GLN A 564 3.41 34.10 -25.87
C GLN A 564 2.60 32.95 -25.28
N SER A 565 3.22 32.15 -24.41
CA SER A 565 2.64 30.95 -23.80
C SER A 565 2.24 31.21 -22.34
N PHE A 566 0.96 31.04 -22.05
CA PHE A 566 0.35 31.15 -20.72
C PHE A 566 -0.06 29.76 -20.24
N LYS A 567 0.81 29.12 -19.45
CA LYS A 567 0.58 27.77 -18.92
C LYS A 567 -0.23 27.82 -17.64
N LEU A 568 -1.27 27.01 -17.57
CA LEU A 568 -2.05 26.89 -16.34
C LEU A 568 -1.23 26.12 -15.28
N PRO A 569 -1.40 26.42 -13.98
CA PRO A 569 -0.65 25.73 -12.92
C PRO A 569 -0.86 24.22 -12.90
N LYS A 570 -2.03 23.77 -13.34
CA LYS A 570 -2.41 22.36 -13.54
C LYS A 570 -3.36 22.29 -14.75
N PRO A 571 -3.47 21.13 -15.43
CA PRO A 571 -4.50 20.89 -16.45
C PRO A 571 -5.91 21.13 -15.88
N VAL A 572 -6.74 21.89 -16.60
CA VAL A 572 -8.09 22.26 -16.15
C VAL A 572 -9.15 21.66 -17.06
N ILE A 573 -10.20 21.07 -16.48
CA ILE A 573 -11.35 20.60 -17.24
C ILE A 573 -12.33 21.75 -17.51
N CYS A 574 -12.44 22.16 -18.77
CA CYS A 574 -13.45 23.10 -19.23
C CYS A 574 -14.79 22.38 -19.39
N LEU A 575 -15.76 22.73 -18.54
CA LEU A 575 -17.11 22.18 -18.53
C LEU A 575 -18.06 23.10 -19.31
N GLY A 576 -18.62 22.64 -20.42
CA GLY A 576 -19.51 23.40 -21.30
C GLY A 576 -18.82 24.04 -22.50
N GLY A 577 -17.52 23.81 -22.68
CA GLY A 577 -16.80 24.17 -23.90
C GLY A 577 -16.69 25.68 -24.19
N VAL A 578 -16.75 26.54 -23.17
CA VAL A 578 -16.57 28.00 -23.32
C VAL A 578 -15.34 28.47 -22.55
N LEU A 579 -14.47 29.22 -23.23
CA LEU A 579 -13.27 29.83 -22.66
C LEU A 579 -13.27 31.33 -22.95
N GLN A 580 -12.99 32.15 -21.93
CA GLN A 580 -12.83 33.59 -22.04
C GLN A 580 -11.43 34.02 -21.60
N ILE A 581 -10.82 34.91 -22.38
CA ILE A 581 -9.54 35.54 -22.10
C ILE A 581 -9.80 36.99 -21.73
N GLU A 582 -9.53 37.37 -20.49
CA GLU A 582 -9.51 38.75 -20.03
C GLU A 582 -8.14 39.36 -20.29
N LEU A 583 -8.09 40.45 -21.04
CA LEU A 583 -6.91 41.24 -21.36
C LEU A 583 -6.89 42.43 -20.40
N LEU A 584 -6.01 42.37 -19.40
CA LEU A 584 -5.97 43.28 -18.26
C LEU A 584 -4.94 44.38 -18.47
N GLY A 585 -5.40 45.63 -18.38
CA GLY A 585 -4.56 46.82 -18.46
C GLY A 585 -4.03 47.09 -19.88
N ARG A 586 -4.10 48.35 -20.30
CA ARG A 586 -3.63 48.83 -21.59
C ARG A 586 -2.25 49.45 -21.46
N VAL A 587 -1.40 49.25 -22.47
CA VAL A 587 -0.02 49.75 -22.48
C VAL A 587 0.15 50.91 -23.45
N GLN A 588 -0.36 50.75 -24.68
CA GLN A 588 -0.05 51.63 -25.80
C GLN A 588 -1.22 52.54 -26.18
N LYS A 589 -0.90 53.81 -26.42
CA LYS A 589 -1.83 54.78 -27.01
C LYS A 589 -1.67 54.87 -28.52
N GLN A 590 -2.76 55.10 -29.23
CA GLN A 590 -2.73 55.44 -30.64
C GLN A 590 -2.48 56.94 -30.81
N ALA A 591 -1.58 57.30 -31.73
CA ALA A 591 -1.16 58.69 -31.92
C ALA A 591 -2.25 59.58 -32.56
N MET A 592 -3.26 58.99 -33.18
CA MET A 592 -4.28 59.71 -33.93
C MET A 592 -5.34 60.36 -33.03
N ASP A 593 -5.68 59.70 -31.92
CA ASP A 593 -6.77 60.10 -31.02
C ASP A 593 -6.36 60.14 -29.53
N ASP A 594 -5.11 59.76 -29.21
CA ASP A 594 -4.56 59.71 -27.85
C ASP A 594 -5.31 58.76 -26.89
N LEU A 595 -5.96 57.72 -27.44
CA LEU A 595 -6.64 56.67 -26.68
C LEU A 595 -5.83 55.38 -26.60
N TYR A 596 -6.08 54.58 -25.56
CA TYR A 596 -5.45 53.28 -25.34
C TYR A 596 -6.19 52.15 -26.05
N TYR A 597 -5.44 51.28 -26.73
CA TYR A 597 -5.97 50.14 -27.49
C TYR A 597 -5.26 48.83 -27.08
N ILE A 598 -5.96 47.71 -27.29
CA ILE A 598 -5.40 46.36 -27.25
C ILE A 598 -5.71 45.70 -28.59
N CYS A 599 -4.69 45.09 -29.21
CA CYS A 599 -4.83 44.36 -30.46
C CYS A 599 -4.18 42.97 -30.36
N VAL A 600 -4.84 41.94 -30.89
CA VAL A 600 -4.39 40.54 -30.83
C VAL A 600 -4.38 39.94 -32.23
N CYS A 601 -3.25 39.39 -32.67
CA CYS A 601 -3.14 38.70 -33.96
C CYS A 601 -3.81 37.33 -33.92
N HIS A 602 -3.47 36.55 -32.90
CA HIS A 602 -3.71 35.11 -32.90
C HIS A 602 -3.85 34.55 -31.49
N VAL A 603 -4.78 33.61 -31.33
CA VAL A 603 -5.02 32.87 -30.10
C VAL A 603 -5.05 31.37 -30.38
N GLN A 604 -4.39 30.59 -29.52
CA GLN A 604 -4.48 29.13 -29.51
C GLN A 604 -4.77 28.64 -28.10
N VAL A 605 -5.65 27.66 -27.98
CA VAL A 605 -5.89 26.95 -26.71
C VAL A 605 -5.40 25.53 -26.90
N LEU A 606 -4.33 25.15 -26.22
CA LEU A 606 -3.76 23.82 -26.31
C LEU A 606 -4.35 22.93 -25.22
N GLY A 607 -4.85 21.77 -25.66
CA GLY A 607 -5.51 20.82 -24.78
C GLY A 607 -5.98 19.56 -25.48
N ARG A 608 -6.85 18.81 -24.80
CA ARG A 608 -7.40 17.54 -25.25
C ARG A 608 -8.94 17.54 -25.14
N PRO A 609 -9.69 17.43 -26.26
CA PRO A 609 -11.11 17.14 -26.17
C PRO A 609 -11.34 15.72 -25.63
N LEU A 610 -12.35 15.56 -24.77
CA LEU A 610 -12.72 14.24 -24.25
C LEU A 610 -13.75 13.53 -25.13
N SER A 611 -14.40 14.25 -26.04
CA SER A 611 -15.23 13.70 -27.12
C SER A 611 -14.35 12.98 -28.16
N PRO A 612 -14.77 11.83 -28.72
CA PRO A 612 -16.11 11.21 -28.61
C PRO A 612 -16.32 10.32 -27.37
N VAL A 613 -15.29 10.06 -26.55
CA VAL A 613 -15.38 9.08 -25.44
C VAL A 613 -16.27 9.59 -24.30
N LEU A 614 -16.19 10.88 -23.98
CA LEU A 614 -17.06 11.55 -23.00
C LEU A 614 -17.68 12.80 -23.60
N ASP A 615 -18.97 12.99 -23.37
CA ASP A 615 -19.66 14.23 -23.68
C ASP A 615 -20.52 14.71 -22.51
N LEU A 616 -20.72 16.02 -22.40
CA LEU A 616 -21.49 16.65 -21.33
C LEU A 616 -22.92 16.91 -21.79
N ASN A 617 -23.90 16.36 -21.07
CA ASN A 617 -25.31 16.70 -21.24
C ASN A 617 -25.65 17.85 -20.29
N VAL A 618 -25.66 19.08 -20.79
CA VAL A 618 -26.07 20.25 -20.00
C VAL A 618 -27.59 20.39 -20.12
N HIS A 619 -28.36 19.66 -19.30
CA HIS A 619 -29.82 19.83 -19.21
C HIS A 619 -30.25 20.35 -17.83
N GLU A 620 -30.85 21.53 -17.84
CA GLU A 620 -31.75 22.15 -16.84
C GLU A 620 -31.24 22.67 -15.48
N SER A 621 -30.00 22.41 -15.03
CA SER A 621 -29.41 23.20 -13.93
C SER A 621 -27.88 23.12 -13.89
N ALA A 622 -27.22 24.23 -13.50
CA ALA A 622 -25.76 24.26 -13.37
C ALA A 622 -25.24 23.22 -12.36
N ASP A 623 -26.03 22.81 -11.38
CA ASP A 623 -25.54 21.96 -10.29
C ASP A 623 -25.68 20.45 -10.56
N ASN A 624 -26.41 20.04 -11.60
CA ASN A 624 -26.68 18.63 -11.89
C ASN A 624 -26.00 18.18 -13.19
N LEU A 625 -24.70 17.89 -13.12
CA LEU A 625 -23.91 17.49 -14.28
C LEU A 625 -24.06 16.01 -14.61
N ALA A 626 -24.63 15.72 -15.77
CA ALA A 626 -24.65 14.39 -16.36
C ALA A 626 -23.65 14.26 -17.51
N VAL A 627 -22.97 13.12 -17.57
CA VAL A 627 -22.02 12.80 -18.64
C VAL A 627 -22.46 11.57 -19.41
N THR A 628 -22.34 11.65 -20.73
CA THR A 628 -22.51 10.51 -21.63
C THR A 628 -21.15 9.88 -21.90
N TYR A 629 -21.06 8.57 -21.72
CA TYR A 629 -19.86 7.76 -21.92
C TYR A 629 -20.07 6.81 -23.11
N PHE A 630 -19.16 6.90 -24.08
CA PHE A 630 -19.15 6.08 -25.30
C PHE A 630 -17.92 5.15 -25.27
N PRO A 631 -18.02 3.95 -24.68
CA PRO A 631 -16.88 3.05 -24.51
C PRO A 631 -16.27 2.60 -25.84
N ASP A 632 -17.10 2.40 -26.86
CA ASP A 632 -16.70 1.87 -28.18
C ASP A 632 -15.97 2.91 -29.04
N ALA A 633 -16.07 4.20 -28.69
CA ALA A 633 -15.48 5.28 -29.47
C ALA A 633 -13.93 5.30 -29.45
N ARG A 634 -13.31 4.46 -28.60
CA ARG A 634 -11.85 4.26 -28.55
C ARG A 634 -11.28 3.51 -29.77
N SER A 635 -12.08 2.72 -30.49
CA SER A 635 -11.58 1.95 -31.66
C SER A 635 -11.51 2.78 -32.95
N CYS A 636 -12.15 3.96 -32.98
CA CYS A 636 -12.28 4.79 -34.18
C CYS A 636 -11.25 5.94 -34.31
N THR A 637 -10.33 6.12 -33.35
CA THR A 637 -9.19 7.05 -33.49
C THR A 637 -7.93 6.26 -33.88
N LEU A 638 -7.56 6.31 -35.16
CA LEU A 638 -6.37 5.68 -35.78
C LEU A 638 -5.01 6.13 -35.18
N PRO A 639 -3.90 5.41 -35.46
CA PRO A 639 -2.96 4.92 -34.47
C PRO A 639 -1.93 5.96 -34.08
N VAL A 640 -1.75 6.15 -32.76
CA VAL A 640 -0.44 6.58 -32.26
C VAL A 640 0.46 5.37 -32.45
N ARG A 641 1.51 5.50 -33.29
CA ARG A 641 2.61 4.53 -33.32
C ARG A 641 3.13 4.41 -31.89
N VAL A 642 2.78 3.31 -31.22
CA VAL A 642 3.48 2.86 -30.03
C VAL A 642 4.88 2.52 -30.52
N THR A 643 5.81 3.46 -30.39
CA THR A 643 7.24 3.12 -30.45
C THR A 643 7.49 2.17 -29.30
N GLU A 644 8.11 1.02 -29.60
CA GLU A 644 8.39 -0.10 -28.70
C GLU A 644 9.31 0.22 -27.51
N ASP A 645 9.51 1.49 -27.16
CA ASP A 645 10.47 1.93 -26.13
C ASP A 645 9.90 2.04 -24.71
N ASP A 646 8.57 2.03 -24.52
CA ASP A 646 7.98 2.10 -23.15
C ASP A 646 7.88 0.72 -22.46
N ALA A 647 8.34 -0.36 -23.10
CA ALA A 647 8.29 -1.72 -22.57
C ALA A 647 9.47 -2.09 -21.66
N ARG A 648 10.26 -1.12 -21.19
CA ARG A 648 11.33 -1.36 -20.21
C ARG A 648 11.39 -0.29 -19.15
N ASP A 649 10.54 -0.39 -18.14
CA ASP A 649 10.79 0.30 -16.88
C ASP A 649 10.56 -0.59 -15.67
N SER A 650 11.61 -1.37 -15.34
CA SER A 650 11.77 -2.02 -14.03
C SER A 650 11.86 -0.99 -12.88
N SER A 651 12.06 0.29 -13.20
CA SER A 651 12.13 1.44 -12.29
C SER A 651 10.76 1.79 -11.67
N SER A 652 9.66 1.57 -12.40
CA SER A 652 8.29 1.93 -11.99
C SER A 652 7.76 1.02 -10.88
N TRP A 653 8.00 -0.29 -10.96
CA TRP A 653 7.64 -1.25 -9.91
C TRP A 653 8.52 -1.10 -8.66
N GLN A 654 9.78 -0.69 -8.83
CA GLN A 654 10.66 -0.33 -7.71
C GLN A 654 10.14 0.93 -7.00
N SER A 655 9.71 1.95 -7.74
CA SER A 655 9.06 3.15 -7.18
C SER A 655 7.81 2.80 -6.36
N LEU A 656 6.95 1.90 -6.84
CA LEU A 656 5.81 1.39 -6.08
C LEU A 656 6.24 0.69 -4.77
N ALA A 657 7.20 -0.23 -4.85
CA ALA A 657 7.75 -0.93 -3.69
C ALA A 657 8.42 0.03 -2.68
N THR A 658 9.05 1.10 -3.16
CA THR A 658 9.69 2.14 -2.32
C THR A 658 8.64 2.99 -1.60
N ARG A 659 7.53 3.34 -2.26
CA ARG A 659 6.40 4.06 -1.65
C ARG A 659 5.65 3.22 -0.60
N PHE A 660 5.61 1.89 -0.78
CA PHE A 660 5.15 0.97 0.25
C PHE A 660 6.08 0.92 1.48
N ILE A 661 7.39 1.16 1.30
CA ILE A 661 8.38 1.23 2.39
C ILE A 661 8.22 2.55 3.18
N ASP A 662 7.97 3.68 2.52
CA ASP A 662 7.77 4.98 3.19
C ASP A 662 6.49 5.02 4.06
N ILE A 663 5.47 4.25 3.68
CA ILE A 663 4.24 4.03 4.44
C ILE A 663 4.53 3.41 5.83
N LYS A 664 5.59 2.60 5.96
CA LYS A 664 6.01 1.99 7.23
C LYS A 664 6.59 3.03 8.20
N LEU A 665 7.37 3.99 7.71
CA LEU A 665 7.93 5.06 8.55
C LEU A 665 6.82 5.95 9.12
N LEU A 666 5.78 6.23 8.33
CA LEU A 666 4.62 7.00 8.80
C LEU A 666 3.72 6.21 9.77
N GLN A 667 3.60 4.89 9.60
CA GLN A 667 2.81 4.04 10.49
C GLN A 667 3.53 3.77 11.83
N GLU A 668 4.87 3.64 11.82
CA GLU A 668 5.71 3.60 13.02
C GLU A 668 5.71 4.96 13.75
N LEU A 669 5.69 6.09 13.02
CA LEU A 669 5.52 7.42 13.62
C LEU A 669 4.13 7.62 14.24
N LEU A 670 3.06 7.17 13.60
CA LEU A 670 1.70 7.28 14.14
C LEU A 670 1.43 6.34 15.33
N GLN A 671 2.09 5.18 15.38
CA GLN A 671 2.03 4.28 16.54
C GLN A 671 2.92 4.74 17.71
N SER A 672 3.76 5.76 17.52
CA SER A 672 4.59 6.36 18.57
C SER A 672 3.96 7.57 19.26
N ILE A 673 2.74 7.96 18.87
CA ILE A 673 2.02 9.16 19.35
C ILE A 673 0.93 8.83 20.40
N ASP A 674 0.70 7.56 20.74
CA ASP A 674 -0.24 7.17 21.81
C ASP A 674 0.46 6.63 23.08
#